data_AF-A0A250J5S9-F1
#
_entry.id   AF-A0A250J5S9-F1
#
_cell.length_a   1.000
_cell.length_b   1.000
_cell.length_c   1.000
_cell.angle_alpha   90.00
_cell.angle_beta   90.00
_cell.angle_gamma   90.00
#
_symmetry.space_group_name_H-M   'P 1'
#
loop_
_entity.id
_entity.type
_entity.pdbx_description
1 polymer ?
#
loop_
_entity_poly.entity_id
_entity_poly.type
_entity_poly.pdbx_seq_one_letter_code
_entity_poly.pdbx_strand_id
1 'polypeptide(L)'
;MRIPSREALLSELDSLGYGARIARVATLGRDTRGSPDLTRLMAEFLSGDAYEACLALELARGARDEVTLLRGLTHPSCLVRGRAAAFAGKFIRDDTALERALPDLAPFVRRRILKGVALARRGALAARLLPSVHSRHGAAEAALLLPALDAEAVRQLLPRLGHEVHGWRTLVHHHPDVVLGFIQSDLAHTPEREREHRATTYLAALEELSLDHGEAVLALVWELLPPDALSRSVESTLLPRLMRNHPEQVAAFLSRPAYRERLNGRGIPRSVLRRARAFSHAQRVALGRALADATHHLARFLAALPPSERAAVYTDTFGGGVPRIQHFLLVRALPHALRDAEATRLLRLEQEQTLSTLSLRDIEHAREPLQEAASASNATERARALELLVECTGVSRRGMGETLAFLARIKNEQDPVRASVMGALSRVPPSVFTSEHVPALETLVTAVLDARDTSRSTESMLRELIFKLLRVHATSSGSPLFRFVLDSLRKLAGRFEALEIPSLENLPRGTEHLILEALLPRIQAAGQPERNPLVIALARALGRRAWNLDSLQTLLERITEEDTDTFALHAIQPWLAPPRTRDARVRKLLDLDESVINLDPVFHHLHRHRQEWLDPFLQGRKIPGRFLFGWNPWVPRVTHGFQRWLPRQQARFRDQLLNAARHMEFSTAQRLKDLWTLPRLQVTRVEDLTSFLHSEEVPIVEGALGALAWMDQPELALPVLLESLDGDRARVAMYALPRVAHRMSPGRRSSLLTGLLARERLKVTVRKEGVRMLGAFRTPHSLALLRRQWDTPGAHRDVRIAVGHAARRLLDQEPAWELLESLARSPDADEAASLLSPRPATLPPSLRPRYAALLLEVARRPELHVRRKTFNVLPDWSAGAEELIARAAAGYVLELSLRAGWQEAVQALVQAVRDGKAFEHLVSCAAALLSAPVSKTEDTRSERDVPARQRLKQLCQSLLALPGPVRQRLRTRLDDVARVLSRDEALWPESAALRLAGLDWRQADEPSAVLLALEEETHEEPFFAPQLAAAVAAAVSPKSAEWTPEILLEVADRVGPQLPLVAVALVSAAGQRLGWHEDAARRLRALRQHPRAAVRTAAYATVTASE
;
A
#
# COMPACT_ATOMS: atom_id res chain seq x y z
N MET A 1 44.60 -17.53 30.35
CA MET A 1 44.69 -16.17 29.76
C MET A 1 44.51 -15.18 30.90
N ARG A 2 45.38 -14.18 31.07
CA ARG A 2 45.26 -13.19 32.15
C ARG A 2 44.14 -12.21 31.79
N ILE A 3 43.13 -12.05 32.64
CA ILE A 3 42.05 -11.09 32.42
C ILE A 3 42.61 -9.68 32.70
N PRO A 4 42.51 -8.75 31.74
CA PRO A 4 42.98 -7.37 31.92
C PRO A 4 42.17 -6.63 32.98
N SER A 5 42.75 -5.60 33.61
CA SER A 5 41.97 -4.67 34.44
C SER A 5 40.97 -3.87 33.58
N ARG A 6 40.00 -3.24 34.25
CA ARG A 6 39.04 -2.32 33.62
C ARG A 6 39.74 -1.26 32.77
N GLU A 7 40.75 -0.58 33.32
CA GLU A 7 41.48 0.49 32.64
C GLU A 7 42.27 -0.04 31.44
N ALA A 8 42.96 -1.16 31.61
CA ALA A 8 43.75 -1.78 30.54
C ALA A 8 42.88 -2.20 29.36
N LEU A 9 41.71 -2.79 29.63
CA LEU A 9 40.78 -3.21 28.58
C LEU A 9 40.14 -2.00 27.88
N LEU A 10 39.73 -0.96 28.62
CA LEU A 10 39.18 0.25 28.00
C LEU A 10 40.21 0.96 27.11
N SER A 11 41.47 1.01 27.55
CA SER A 11 42.58 1.56 26.75
C SER A 11 42.82 0.74 25.48
N GLU A 12 42.78 -0.60 25.57
CA GLU A 12 42.88 -1.48 24.39
C GLU A 12 41.77 -1.19 23.38
N LEU A 13 40.52 -1.09 23.85
CA LEU A 13 39.33 -0.92 23.02
C LEU A 13 39.24 0.48 22.38
N ASP A 14 39.85 1.50 22.96
CA ASP A 14 39.77 2.89 22.48
C ASP A 14 40.31 3.05 21.04
N SER A 15 41.31 2.25 20.68
CA SER A 15 41.93 2.24 19.35
C SER A 15 41.11 1.50 18.26
N LEU A 16 39.98 0.89 18.64
CA LEU A 16 39.23 -0.03 17.78
C LEU A 16 37.86 0.52 17.36
N GLY A 17 37.47 0.27 16.12
CA GLY A 17 36.11 0.47 15.63
C GLY A 17 35.09 -0.40 16.39
N TYR A 18 33.82 0.01 16.40
CA TYR A 18 32.77 -0.65 17.19
C TYR A 18 32.66 -2.16 16.92
N GLY A 19 32.74 -2.58 15.65
CA GLY A 19 32.69 -4.00 15.29
C GLY A 19 33.83 -4.81 15.92
N ALA A 20 35.06 -4.29 15.87
CA ALA A 20 36.24 -4.91 16.46
C ALA A 20 36.18 -4.92 17.99
N ARG A 21 35.71 -3.83 18.63
CA ARG A 21 35.49 -3.80 20.09
C ARG A 21 34.55 -4.90 20.57
N ILE A 22 33.38 -5.00 19.94
CA ILE A 22 32.38 -6.01 20.33
C ILE A 22 32.91 -7.43 20.08
N ALA A 23 33.64 -7.66 18.98
CA ALA A 23 34.27 -8.95 18.71
C ALA A 23 35.33 -9.30 19.77
N ARG A 24 36.21 -8.35 20.12
CA ARG A 24 37.26 -8.52 21.13
C ARG A 24 36.69 -8.87 22.50
N VAL A 25 35.69 -8.11 22.95
CA VAL A 25 35.01 -8.32 24.25
C VAL A 25 34.26 -9.65 24.27
N ALA A 26 33.54 -9.99 23.20
CA ALA A 26 32.84 -11.27 23.13
C ALA A 26 33.80 -12.49 23.13
N THR A 27 34.97 -12.36 22.51
CA THR A 27 36.03 -13.38 22.54
C THR A 27 36.64 -13.48 23.94
N LEU A 28 36.96 -12.34 24.60
CA LEU A 28 37.46 -12.35 25.98
C LEU A 28 36.52 -13.08 26.93
N GLY A 29 35.22 -12.78 26.88
CA GLY A 29 34.22 -13.45 27.72
C GLY A 29 34.12 -14.95 27.45
N ARG A 30 34.27 -15.38 26.18
CA ARG A 30 34.25 -16.80 25.81
C ARG A 30 35.48 -17.54 26.35
N ASP A 31 36.67 -16.95 26.18
CA ASP A 31 37.95 -17.59 26.46
C ASP A 31 38.26 -17.65 27.97
N THR A 32 37.60 -16.81 28.77
CA THR A 32 37.81 -16.70 30.22
C THR A 32 36.58 -17.07 31.05
N ARG A 33 35.65 -17.82 30.44
CA ARG A 33 34.38 -18.26 31.04
C ARG A 33 34.60 -18.96 32.39
N GLY A 34 33.82 -18.55 33.40
CA GLY A 34 33.83 -19.15 34.74
C GLY A 34 34.91 -18.62 35.69
N SER A 35 35.76 -17.70 35.24
CA SER A 35 36.77 -17.07 36.10
C SER A 35 36.14 -16.03 37.06
N PRO A 36 36.49 -16.04 38.37
CA PRO A 36 36.05 -15.01 39.32
C PRO A 36 36.45 -13.58 38.93
N ASP A 37 37.63 -13.43 38.31
CA ASP A 37 38.12 -12.12 37.86
C ASP A 37 37.26 -11.56 36.71
N LEU A 38 36.71 -12.43 35.85
CA LEU A 38 35.80 -12.03 34.78
C LEU A 38 34.46 -11.57 35.38
N THR A 39 33.95 -12.28 36.39
CA THR A 39 32.74 -11.88 37.11
C THR A 39 32.91 -10.52 37.78
N ARG A 40 34.08 -10.26 38.38
CA ARG A 40 34.41 -8.96 38.96
C ARG A 40 34.43 -7.86 37.89
N LEU A 41 35.14 -8.09 36.78
CA LEU A 41 35.21 -7.14 35.66
C LEU A 41 33.83 -6.83 35.06
N MET A 42 32.98 -7.85 34.87
CA MET A 42 31.61 -7.65 34.39
C MET A 42 30.76 -6.82 35.37
N ALA A 43 30.92 -7.05 36.68
CA ALA A 43 30.20 -6.29 37.71
C ALA A 43 30.67 -4.83 37.78
N GLU A 44 31.97 -4.58 37.64
CA GLU A 44 32.56 -3.23 37.56
C GLU A 44 32.02 -2.48 36.33
N PHE A 45 32.10 -3.08 35.14
CA PHE A 45 31.57 -2.48 33.91
C PHE A 45 30.06 -2.27 33.95
N LEU A 46 29.29 -3.21 34.51
CA LEU A 46 27.83 -3.06 34.63
C LEU A 46 27.44 -1.92 35.58
N SER A 47 28.32 -1.56 36.52
CA SER A 47 28.11 -0.45 37.45
C SER A 47 28.64 0.89 36.90
N GLY A 48 29.32 0.86 35.76
CA GLY A 48 29.84 2.04 35.05
C GLY A 48 28.77 2.77 34.24
N ASP A 49 29.21 3.49 33.21
CA ASP A 49 28.29 4.20 32.30
C ASP A 49 27.58 3.24 31.33
N ALA A 50 26.67 3.78 30.49
CA ALA A 50 25.91 2.97 29.54
C ALA A 50 26.80 2.24 28.50
N TYR A 51 27.98 2.78 28.18
CA TYR A 51 28.91 2.17 27.25
C TYR A 51 29.58 0.96 27.90
N GLU A 52 30.17 1.13 29.08
CA GLU A 52 30.79 0.07 29.86
C GLU A 52 29.79 -1.04 30.18
N ALA A 53 28.58 -0.68 30.60
CA ALA A 53 27.52 -1.66 30.87
C ALA A 53 27.13 -2.46 29.61
N CYS A 54 27.16 -1.85 28.41
CA CYS A 54 26.98 -2.60 27.17
C CYS A 54 28.14 -3.57 26.89
N LEU A 55 29.38 -3.22 27.24
CA LEU A 55 30.53 -4.14 27.16
C LEU A 55 30.37 -5.30 28.15
N ALA A 56 29.90 -5.04 29.38
CA ALA A 56 29.58 -6.09 30.35
C ALA A 56 28.58 -7.10 29.79
N LEU A 57 27.54 -6.63 29.09
CA LEU A 57 26.55 -7.52 28.45
C LEU A 57 27.14 -8.33 27.28
N GLU A 58 28.15 -7.82 26.57
CA GLU A 58 28.86 -8.59 25.54
C GLU A 58 29.83 -9.61 26.14
N LEU A 59 30.53 -9.27 27.22
CA LEU A 59 31.31 -10.22 28.02
C LEU A 59 30.39 -11.35 28.50
N ALA A 60 29.27 -10.99 29.11
CA ALA A 60 28.28 -11.93 29.61
C ALA A 60 27.72 -12.82 28.49
N ARG A 61 27.44 -12.26 27.31
CA ARG A 61 27.02 -13.04 26.15
C ARG A 61 28.09 -14.04 25.70
N GLY A 62 29.36 -13.64 25.67
CA GLY A 62 30.50 -14.51 25.34
C GLY A 62 30.68 -15.63 26.37
N ALA A 63 30.63 -15.28 27.65
CA ALA A 63 30.78 -16.18 28.79
C ALA A 63 29.53 -17.03 29.09
N ARG A 64 28.39 -16.72 28.45
CA ARG A 64 27.06 -17.25 28.81
C ARG A 64 26.71 -17.03 30.29
N ASP A 65 27.04 -15.85 30.81
CA ASP A 65 26.72 -15.43 32.18
C ASP A 65 25.30 -14.86 32.23
N GLU A 66 24.38 -15.58 32.87
CA GLU A 66 22.97 -15.21 32.92
C GLU A 66 22.68 -14.15 33.98
N VAL A 67 23.46 -14.13 35.07
CA VAL A 67 23.28 -13.23 36.21
C VAL A 67 23.49 -11.77 35.79
N THR A 68 24.54 -11.50 35.03
CA THR A 68 24.85 -10.17 34.48
C THR A 68 23.77 -9.72 33.49
N LEU A 69 23.29 -10.63 32.63
CA LEU A 69 22.19 -10.34 31.70
C LEU A 69 20.89 -10.00 32.44
N LEU A 70 20.54 -10.75 33.50
CA LEU A 70 19.37 -10.50 34.33
C LEU A 70 19.46 -9.13 35.02
N ARG A 71 20.59 -8.81 35.64
CA ARG A 71 20.84 -7.49 36.26
C ARG A 71 20.72 -6.35 35.25
N GLY A 72 21.16 -6.57 34.00
CA GLY A 72 21.02 -5.61 32.92
C GLY A 72 19.59 -5.24 32.55
N LEU A 73 18.59 -6.11 32.83
CA LEU A 73 17.18 -5.86 32.50
C LEU A 73 16.55 -4.71 33.31
N THR A 74 17.12 -4.39 34.47
CA THR A 74 16.66 -3.34 35.38
C THR A 74 17.65 -2.18 35.50
N HIS A 75 18.68 -2.13 34.64
CA HIS A 75 19.67 -1.07 34.65
C HIS A 75 19.03 0.32 34.39
N PRO A 76 19.54 1.44 34.96
CA PRO A 76 18.99 2.77 34.70
C PRO A 76 18.92 3.16 33.21
N SER A 77 20.00 2.89 32.46
CA SER A 77 20.07 3.13 31.01
C SER A 77 19.06 2.30 30.20
N CYS A 78 18.25 2.95 29.36
CA CYS A 78 17.37 2.29 28.40
C CYS A 78 18.13 1.51 27.33
N LEU A 79 19.30 2.00 26.89
CA LEU A 79 20.16 1.29 25.95
C LEU A 79 20.59 -0.06 26.51
N VAL A 80 21.09 -0.08 27.75
CA VAL A 80 21.53 -1.30 28.44
C VAL A 80 20.37 -2.27 28.62
N ARG A 81 19.22 -1.81 29.13
CA ARG A 81 18.01 -2.64 29.26
C ARG A 81 17.56 -3.24 27.93
N GLY A 82 17.59 -2.44 26.86
CA GLY A 82 17.25 -2.89 25.51
C GLY A 82 18.23 -3.93 24.95
N ARG A 83 19.53 -3.77 25.23
CA ARG A 83 20.58 -4.74 24.85
C ARG A 83 20.43 -6.03 25.63
N ALA A 84 20.28 -5.97 26.94
CA ALA A 84 20.07 -7.12 27.81
C ALA A 84 18.82 -7.91 27.39
N ALA A 85 17.70 -7.23 27.14
CA ALA A 85 16.47 -7.85 26.66
C ALA A 85 16.62 -8.51 25.27
N ALA A 86 17.50 -7.99 24.41
CA ALA A 86 17.80 -8.60 23.11
C ALA A 86 18.48 -9.99 23.27
N PHE A 87 19.22 -10.18 24.35
CA PHE A 87 19.91 -11.44 24.64
C PHE A 87 19.06 -12.38 25.50
N ALA A 88 18.33 -11.83 26.46
CA ALA A 88 17.60 -12.58 27.49
C ALA A 88 16.78 -13.75 26.95
N GLY A 89 15.90 -13.51 25.97
CA GLY A 89 14.99 -14.55 25.46
C GLY A 89 15.72 -15.77 24.87
N LYS A 90 16.90 -15.58 24.27
CA LYS A 90 17.70 -16.65 23.64
C LYS A 90 18.75 -17.26 24.59
N PHE A 91 19.35 -16.46 25.46
CA PHE A 91 20.57 -16.85 26.18
C PHE A 91 20.36 -17.22 27.65
N ILE A 92 19.35 -16.68 28.35
CA ILE A 92 19.07 -17.02 29.75
C ILE A 92 18.32 -18.35 29.80
N ARG A 93 18.90 -19.41 30.35
CA ARG A 93 18.33 -20.76 30.45
C ARG A 93 17.59 -21.02 31.74
N ASP A 94 17.84 -20.24 32.80
CA ASP A 94 16.98 -20.25 33.98
C ASP A 94 15.61 -19.62 33.66
N ASP A 95 14.68 -20.46 33.21
CA ASP A 95 13.29 -20.10 32.95
C ASP A 95 12.62 -19.49 34.17
N THR A 96 12.92 -19.98 35.38
CA THR A 96 12.28 -19.52 36.62
C THR A 96 12.70 -18.10 36.97
N ALA A 97 13.95 -17.72 36.68
CA ALA A 97 14.43 -16.35 36.85
C ALA A 97 13.73 -15.38 35.87
N LEU A 98 13.55 -15.79 34.62
CA LEU A 98 12.80 -14.99 33.65
C LEU A 98 11.33 -14.84 34.05
N GLU A 99 10.67 -15.93 34.45
CA GLU A 99 9.28 -15.93 34.91
C GLU A 99 9.07 -14.98 36.10
N ARG A 100 9.99 -14.99 37.07
CA ARG A 100 9.96 -14.08 38.23
C ARG A 100 10.20 -12.63 37.86
N ALA A 101 11.13 -12.35 36.95
CA ALA A 101 11.49 -10.96 36.61
C ALA A 101 10.45 -10.29 35.70
N LEU A 102 9.86 -11.03 34.76
CA LEU A 102 9.07 -10.49 33.65
C LEU A 102 7.92 -9.55 34.06
N PRO A 103 7.12 -9.83 35.10
CA PRO A 103 5.99 -8.98 35.49
C PRO A 103 6.38 -7.55 35.84
N ASP A 104 7.57 -7.35 36.40
CA ASP A 104 8.03 -6.04 36.91
C ASP A 104 8.85 -5.24 35.91
N LEU A 105 9.14 -5.82 34.74
CA LEU A 105 9.90 -5.15 33.68
C LEU A 105 9.09 -4.06 32.97
N ALA A 106 9.81 -3.06 32.47
CA ALA A 106 9.21 -2.05 31.61
C ALA A 106 8.66 -2.68 30.30
N PRO A 107 7.53 -2.18 29.76
CA PRO A 107 6.88 -2.75 28.57
C PRO A 107 7.80 -2.97 27.38
N PHE A 108 8.70 -2.04 27.08
CA PHE A 108 9.63 -2.21 25.95
C PHE A 108 10.63 -3.34 26.15
N VAL A 109 11.07 -3.57 27.40
CA VAL A 109 11.99 -4.65 27.80
C VAL A 109 11.25 -5.98 27.70
N ARG A 110 10.09 -6.08 28.37
CA ARG A 110 9.26 -7.28 28.37
C ARG A 110 8.88 -7.72 26.96
N ARG A 111 8.33 -6.83 26.13
CA ARG A 111 7.97 -7.14 24.73
C ARG A 111 9.16 -7.65 23.92
N ARG A 112 10.37 -7.14 24.17
CA ARG A 112 11.60 -7.60 23.50
C ARG A 112 12.02 -8.99 23.96
N ILE A 113 11.89 -9.30 25.26
CA ILE A 113 12.11 -10.65 25.80
C ILE A 113 11.11 -11.64 25.20
N LEU A 114 9.80 -11.33 25.21
CA LEU A 114 8.76 -12.21 24.66
C LEU A 114 9.01 -12.53 23.18
N LYS A 115 9.38 -11.52 22.37
CA LYS A 115 9.81 -11.74 20.98
C LYS A 115 11.08 -12.60 20.89
N GLY A 116 12.05 -12.41 21.79
CA GLY A 116 13.25 -13.23 21.86
C GLY A 116 12.95 -14.69 22.19
N VAL A 117 12.02 -14.95 23.12
CA VAL A 117 11.51 -16.29 23.47
C VAL A 117 10.84 -16.95 22.25
N ALA A 118 10.01 -16.18 21.54
CA ALA A 118 9.35 -16.61 20.30
C ALA A 118 10.36 -16.99 19.20
N LEU A 119 11.30 -16.09 18.90
CA LEU A 119 12.35 -16.31 17.89
C LEU A 119 13.31 -17.45 18.28
N ALA A 120 13.53 -17.68 19.57
CA ALA A 120 14.34 -18.78 20.09
C ALA A 120 13.56 -20.10 20.21
N ARG A 121 12.27 -20.14 19.84
CA ARG A 121 11.40 -21.32 19.87
C ARG A 121 11.33 -22.04 21.23
N ARG A 122 11.24 -21.27 22.31
CA ARG A 122 11.15 -21.83 23.67
C ARG A 122 9.69 -22.10 24.06
N GLY A 123 9.09 -23.11 23.44
CA GLY A 123 7.66 -23.43 23.57
C GLY A 123 7.20 -23.70 25.01
N ALA A 124 7.95 -24.50 25.78
CA ALA A 124 7.60 -24.79 27.18
C ALA A 124 7.57 -23.54 28.07
N LEU A 125 8.55 -22.64 27.91
CA LEU A 125 8.54 -21.34 28.61
C LEU A 125 7.40 -20.45 28.12
N ALA A 126 7.17 -20.39 26.80
CA ALA A 126 6.09 -19.60 26.23
C ALA A 126 4.70 -20.04 26.76
N ALA A 127 4.46 -21.34 26.85
CA ALA A 127 3.22 -21.91 27.40
C ALA A 127 3.00 -21.52 28.87
N ARG A 128 4.05 -21.54 29.70
CA ARG A 128 3.98 -21.11 31.12
C ARG A 128 3.81 -19.60 31.29
N LEU A 129 4.46 -18.80 30.45
CA LEU A 129 4.37 -17.34 30.52
C LEU A 129 3.00 -16.81 30.06
N LEU A 130 2.36 -17.46 29.09
CA LEU A 130 1.19 -16.92 28.39
C LEU A 130 0.02 -16.56 29.33
N PRO A 131 -0.43 -17.42 30.26
CA PRO A 131 -1.56 -17.07 31.15
C PRO A 131 -1.27 -15.85 32.03
N SER A 132 -0.06 -15.76 32.59
CA SER A 132 0.36 -14.64 33.44
C SER A 132 0.51 -13.34 32.63
N VAL A 133 1.11 -13.42 31.43
CA VAL A 133 1.24 -12.26 30.53
C VAL A 133 -0.13 -11.77 30.06
N HIS A 134 -1.04 -12.69 29.69
CA HIS A 134 -2.37 -12.33 29.24
C HIS A 134 -3.17 -11.63 30.34
N SER A 135 -3.23 -12.22 31.54
CA SER A 135 -3.97 -11.65 32.68
C SER A 135 -3.40 -10.32 33.19
N ARG A 136 -2.07 -10.16 33.23
CA ARG A 136 -1.44 -8.94 33.76
C ARG A 136 -1.25 -7.84 32.72
N HIS A 137 -0.97 -8.19 31.48
CA HIS A 137 -0.51 -7.25 30.44
C HIS A 137 -1.34 -7.27 29.15
N GLY A 138 -2.31 -8.18 29.02
CA GLY A 138 -3.32 -8.20 27.96
C GLY A 138 -2.93 -9.03 26.73
N ALA A 139 -3.89 -9.15 25.80
CA ALA A 139 -3.77 -9.96 24.59
C ALA A 139 -2.62 -9.52 23.66
N ALA A 140 -2.37 -8.22 23.54
CA ALA A 140 -1.31 -7.66 22.69
C ALA A 140 0.11 -8.15 23.03
N GLU A 141 0.39 -8.44 24.31
CA GLU A 141 1.68 -8.99 24.73
C GLU A 141 1.68 -10.52 24.70
N ALA A 142 0.56 -11.16 25.07
CA ALA A 142 0.41 -12.61 24.98
C ALA A 142 0.56 -13.13 23.55
N ALA A 143 0.01 -12.41 22.56
CA ALA A 143 0.10 -12.76 21.14
C ALA A 143 1.55 -12.83 20.61
N LEU A 144 2.51 -12.15 21.27
CA LEU A 144 3.93 -12.22 20.89
C LEU A 144 4.54 -13.61 21.12
N LEU A 145 3.95 -14.43 21.99
CA LEU A 145 4.42 -15.78 22.32
C LEU A 145 3.90 -16.87 21.38
N LEU A 146 2.82 -16.60 20.62
CA LEU A 146 2.20 -17.58 19.72
C LEU A 146 3.22 -18.28 18.80
N PRO A 147 4.20 -17.60 18.18
CA PRO A 147 5.14 -18.28 17.28
C PRO A 147 6.06 -19.32 17.96
N ALA A 148 6.21 -19.30 19.29
CA ALA A 148 6.99 -20.31 20.02
C ALA A 148 6.18 -21.54 20.45
N LEU A 149 4.85 -21.45 20.49
CA LEU A 149 3.99 -22.54 20.92
C LEU A 149 3.93 -23.64 19.85
N ASP A 150 3.45 -24.83 20.24
CA ASP A 150 3.15 -25.89 19.29
C ASP A 150 1.87 -25.61 18.48
N ALA A 151 1.67 -26.38 17.41
CA ALA A 151 0.56 -26.18 16.47
C ALA A 151 -0.82 -26.32 17.13
N GLU A 152 -0.97 -27.21 18.13
CA GLU A 152 -2.25 -27.44 18.79
C GLU A 152 -2.62 -26.28 19.73
N ALA A 153 -1.65 -25.81 20.52
CA ALA A 153 -1.83 -24.62 21.35
C ALA A 153 -2.13 -23.38 20.50
N VAL A 154 -1.45 -23.20 19.35
CA VAL A 154 -1.76 -22.10 18.43
C VAL A 154 -3.16 -22.23 17.87
N ARG A 155 -3.60 -23.42 17.45
CA ARG A 155 -4.95 -23.66 16.92
C ARG A 155 -6.04 -23.27 17.93
N GLN A 156 -5.84 -23.58 19.20
CA GLN A 156 -6.78 -23.24 20.27
C GLN A 156 -6.77 -21.74 20.63
N LEU A 157 -5.61 -21.09 20.61
CA LEU A 157 -5.44 -19.71 21.10
C LEU A 157 -5.59 -18.65 20.01
N LEU A 158 -5.29 -18.96 18.76
CA LEU A 158 -5.34 -18.01 17.64
C LEU A 158 -6.73 -17.41 17.44
N PRO A 159 -7.86 -18.15 17.54
CA PRO A 159 -9.20 -17.55 17.50
C PRO A 159 -9.45 -16.49 18.58
N ARG A 160 -8.81 -16.62 19.75
CA ARG A 160 -8.94 -15.69 20.87
C ARG A 160 -8.01 -14.48 20.75
N LEU A 161 -6.78 -14.69 20.27
CA LEU A 161 -5.72 -13.68 20.24
C LEU A 161 -5.45 -13.07 18.85
N GLY A 162 -6.06 -13.60 17.80
CA GLY A 162 -5.77 -13.25 16.40
C GLY A 162 -5.95 -11.76 16.07
N HIS A 163 -6.88 -11.07 16.74
CA HIS A 163 -7.10 -9.62 16.60
C HIS A 163 -5.91 -8.75 17.04
N GLU A 164 -4.99 -9.30 17.85
CA GLU A 164 -3.78 -8.63 18.35
C GLU A 164 -2.50 -9.14 17.66
N VAL A 165 -2.62 -10.04 16.68
CA VAL A 165 -1.47 -10.54 15.93
C VAL A 165 -1.05 -9.50 14.89
N HIS A 166 0.11 -8.91 15.09
CA HIS A 166 0.75 -8.02 14.10
C HIS A 166 1.94 -8.68 13.39
N GLY A 167 2.47 -9.78 13.95
CA GLY A 167 3.64 -10.51 13.45
C GLY A 167 3.29 -11.68 12.54
N TRP A 168 2.33 -11.51 11.62
CA TRP A 168 1.80 -12.59 10.79
C TRP A 168 2.88 -13.40 10.05
N ARG A 169 3.89 -12.73 9.49
CA ARG A 169 4.97 -13.41 8.75
C ARG A 169 5.70 -14.45 9.60
N THR A 170 6.10 -14.08 10.82
CA THR A 170 6.79 -15.00 11.73
C THR A 170 5.88 -16.15 12.16
N LEU A 171 4.59 -15.90 12.34
CA LEU A 171 3.63 -16.95 12.70
C LEU A 171 3.43 -17.93 11.53
N VAL A 172 3.27 -17.43 10.30
CA VAL A 172 3.17 -18.26 9.09
C VAL A 172 4.43 -19.09 8.86
N HIS A 173 5.62 -18.52 9.05
CA HIS A 173 6.89 -19.25 8.92
C HIS A 173 7.05 -20.40 9.91
N HIS A 174 6.25 -20.46 10.98
CA HIS A 174 6.32 -21.53 11.99
C HIS A 174 5.10 -22.44 11.97
N HIS A 175 3.93 -21.92 11.62
CA HIS A 175 2.64 -22.62 11.68
C HIS A 175 1.78 -22.34 10.43
N PRO A 176 2.27 -22.63 9.21
CA PRO A 176 1.57 -22.24 7.98
C PRO A 176 0.18 -22.87 7.88
N ASP A 177 0.04 -24.17 8.15
CA ASP A 177 -1.24 -24.89 8.07
C ASP A 177 -2.26 -24.39 9.09
N VAL A 178 -1.81 -24.12 10.32
CA VAL A 178 -2.70 -23.61 11.39
C VAL A 178 -3.19 -22.22 11.05
N VAL A 179 -2.32 -21.34 10.53
CA VAL A 179 -2.70 -20.00 10.11
C VAL A 179 -3.63 -20.05 8.90
N LEU A 180 -3.35 -20.89 7.91
CA LEU A 180 -4.21 -21.08 6.74
C LEU A 180 -5.60 -21.56 7.15
N GLY A 181 -5.68 -22.62 7.97
CA GLY A 181 -6.96 -23.15 8.48
C GLY A 181 -7.72 -22.12 9.34
N PHE A 182 -7.01 -21.32 10.14
CA PHE A 182 -7.61 -20.22 10.89
C PHE A 182 -8.20 -19.14 9.95
N ILE A 183 -7.44 -18.68 8.95
CA ILE A 183 -7.93 -17.65 8.01
C ILE A 183 -9.11 -18.20 7.20
N GLN A 184 -9.04 -19.46 6.77
CA GLN A 184 -10.15 -20.13 6.08
C GLN A 184 -11.41 -20.16 6.93
N SER A 185 -11.29 -20.59 8.19
CA SER A 185 -12.41 -20.59 9.12
C SER A 185 -12.94 -19.18 9.39
N ASP A 186 -12.08 -18.19 9.65
CA ASP A 186 -12.49 -16.80 9.93
C ASP A 186 -13.22 -16.20 8.73
N LEU A 187 -12.68 -16.34 7.51
CA LEU A 187 -13.33 -15.80 6.30
C LEU A 187 -14.64 -16.52 5.97
N ALA A 188 -14.73 -17.84 6.17
CA ALA A 188 -15.96 -18.59 5.92
C ALA A 188 -17.12 -18.15 6.84
N HIS A 189 -16.81 -17.87 8.11
CA HIS A 189 -17.79 -17.40 9.10
C HIS A 189 -17.99 -15.88 9.08
N THR A 190 -17.15 -15.13 8.36
CA THR A 190 -17.30 -13.69 8.18
C THR A 190 -18.43 -13.42 7.17
N PRO A 191 -19.37 -12.49 7.49
CA PRO A 191 -20.32 -11.94 6.53
C PRO A 191 -19.67 -11.53 5.21
N GLU A 192 -20.27 -11.85 4.06
CA GLU A 192 -19.65 -11.62 2.74
C GLU A 192 -19.18 -10.17 2.55
N ARG A 193 -19.99 -9.21 3.01
CA ARG A 193 -19.67 -7.77 2.95
C ARG A 193 -18.39 -7.36 3.70
N GLU A 194 -17.98 -8.12 4.71
CA GLU A 194 -16.81 -7.82 5.54
C GLU A 194 -15.58 -8.64 5.12
N ARG A 195 -15.75 -9.70 4.33
CA ARG A 195 -14.67 -10.62 3.96
C ARG A 195 -13.50 -9.91 3.31
N GLU A 196 -13.74 -8.89 2.47
CA GLU A 196 -12.67 -8.08 1.86
C GLU A 196 -11.81 -7.40 2.91
N HIS A 197 -12.47 -6.69 3.83
CA HIS A 197 -11.78 -5.96 4.87
C HIS A 197 -10.98 -6.92 5.74
N ARG A 198 -11.59 -8.07 6.09
CA ARG A 198 -10.92 -9.14 6.85
C ARG A 198 -9.74 -9.73 6.08
N ALA A 199 -9.87 -10.03 4.79
CA ALA A 199 -8.78 -10.52 3.96
C ALA A 199 -7.61 -9.51 3.89
N THR A 200 -7.92 -8.22 3.83
CA THR A 200 -6.91 -7.15 3.90
C THR A 200 -6.14 -7.17 5.23
N THR A 201 -6.79 -7.48 6.36
CA THR A 201 -6.08 -7.64 7.65
C THR A 201 -5.10 -8.82 7.67
N TYR A 202 -5.36 -9.85 6.86
CA TYR A 202 -4.50 -11.02 6.69
C TYR A 202 -3.52 -10.91 5.52
N LEU A 203 -3.42 -9.76 4.84
CA LEU A 203 -2.64 -9.65 3.61
C LEU A 203 -1.17 -10.06 3.79
N ALA A 204 -0.55 -9.71 4.91
CA ALA A 204 0.82 -10.12 5.22
C ALA A 204 0.95 -11.64 5.46
N ALA A 205 -0.09 -12.30 5.98
CA ALA A 205 -0.13 -13.75 6.14
C ALA A 205 -0.33 -14.45 4.79
N LEU A 206 -1.33 -14.00 4.01
CA LEU A 206 -1.64 -14.52 2.67
C LEU A 206 -0.46 -14.34 1.70
N GLU A 207 0.26 -13.23 1.82
CA GLU A 207 1.48 -12.95 1.06
C GLU A 207 2.56 -14.01 1.31
N GLU A 208 2.84 -14.35 2.57
CA GLU A 208 3.82 -15.39 2.91
C GLU A 208 3.30 -16.79 2.56
N LEU A 209 2.02 -17.09 2.84
CA LEU A 209 1.39 -18.36 2.49
C LEU A 209 1.41 -18.61 0.98
N SER A 210 1.33 -17.56 0.15
CA SER A 210 1.36 -17.72 -1.32
C SER A 210 2.68 -18.29 -1.88
N LEU A 211 3.75 -18.31 -1.08
CA LEU A 211 5.03 -18.89 -1.48
C LEU A 211 4.98 -20.42 -1.52
N ASP A 212 4.35 -21.04 -0.51
CA ASP A 212 4.37 -22.50 -0.31
C ASP A 212 2.96 -23.15 -0.39
N HIS A 213 1.89 -22.39 -0.16
CA HIS A 213 0.47 -22.83 -0.14
C HIS A 213 -0.35 -22.06 -1.18
N GLY A 214 0.24 -21.79 -2.35
CA GLY A 214 -0.34 -20.94 -3.37
C GLY A 214 -1.74 -21.39 -3.81
N GLU A 215 -1.95 -22.68 -4.08
CA GLU A 215 -3.28 -23.20 -4.48
C GLU A 215 -4.34 -23.00 -3.41
N ALA A 216 -4.01 -23.24 -2.15
CA ALA A 216 -4.96 -23.08 -1.04
C ALA A 216 -5.29 -21.60 -0.80
N VAL A 217 -4.29 -20.70 -0.86
CA VAL A 217 -4.52 -19.24 -0.81
C VAL A 217 -5.42 -18.79 -1.95
N LEU A 218 -5.21 -19.38 -3.13
CA LEU A 218 -5.93 -19.07 -4.34
C LEU A 218 -7.40 -19.52 -4.24
N ALA A 219 -7.65 -20.76 -3.82
CA ALA A 219 -8.99 -21.25 -3.51
C ALA A 219 -9.66 -20.38 -2.43
N LEU A 220 -8.97 -20.14 -1.33
CA LEU A 220 -9.46 -19.34 -0.21
C LEU A 220 -9.92 -17.94 -0.62
N VAL A 221 -9.02 -17.17 -1.25
CA VAL A 221 -9.28 -15.78 -1.62
C VAL A 221 -10.35 -15.72 -2.70
N TRP A 222 -10.35 -16.64 -3.66
CA TRP A 222 -11.24 -16.53 -4.83
C TRP A 222 -12.55 -17.31 -4.74
N GLU A 223 -12.74 -18.16 -3.74
CA GLU A 223 -14.03 -18.77 -3.42
C GLU A 223 -14.78 -17.94 -2.38
N LEU A 224 -14.09 -17.35 -1.40
CA LEU A 224 -14.75 -16.65 -0.30
C LEU A 224 -14.96 -15.15 -0.57
N LEU A 225 -14.16 -14.52 -1.44
CA LEU A 225 -14.32 -13.10 -1.78
C LEU A 225 -15.02 -12.92 -3.12
N PRO A 226 -16.03 -12.05 -3.20
CA PRO A 226 -16.67 -11.77 -4.46
C PRO A 226 -15.73 -10.93 -5.37
N PRO A 227 -15.69 -11.21 -6.68
CA PRO A 227 -14.88 -10.52 -7.70
C PRO A 227 -14.80 -9.00 -7.63
N ASP A 228 -15.94 -8.35 -7.39
CA ASP A 228 -16.11 -6.90 -7.32
C ASP A 228 -15.56 -6.30 -6.01
N ALA A 229 -15.48 -7.10 -4.95
CA ALA A 229 -14.92 -6.66 -3.68
C ALA A 229 -13.39 -6.71 -3.65
N LEU A 230 -12.69 -7.34 -4.60
CA LEU A 230 -11.23 -7.43 -4.54
C LEU A 230 -10.54 -6.06 -4.68
N SER A 231 -9.93 -5.60 -3.58
CA SER A 231 -9.17 -4.35 -3.57
C SER A 231 -7.87 -4.46 -4.37
N ARG A 232 -7.41 -3.32 -4.91
CA ARG A 232 -6.14 -3.25 -5.65
C ARG A 232 -4.95 -3.76 -4.83
N SER A 233 -4.99 -3.59 -3.51
CA SER A 233 -3.93 -4.02 -2.59
C SER A 233 -3.81 -5.55 -2.55
N VAL A 234 -4.94 -6.27 -2.40
CA VAL A 234 -4.97 -7.73 -2.40
C VAL A 234 -4.49 -8.26 -3.77
N GLU A 235 -5.05 -7.73 -4.85
CA GLU A 235 -4.72 -8.16 -6.22
C GLU A 235 -3.25 -7.93 -6.58
N SER A 236 -2.73 -6.72 -6.33
CA SER A 236 -1.35 -6.36 -6.69
C SER A 236 -0.30 -7.08 -5.84
N THR A 237 -0.66 -7.54 -4.65
CA THR A 237 0.23 -8.28 -3.75
C THR A 237 0.24 -9.77 -4.05
N LEU A 238 -0.94 -10.38 -4.26
CA LEU A 238 -1.07 -11.84 -4.42
C LEU A 238 -0.87 -12.30 -5.86
N LEU A 239 -1.47 -11.63 -6.86
CA LEU A 239 -1.41 -12.09 -8.25
C LEU A 239 0.01 -12.23 -8.82
N PRO A 240 0.98 -11.31 -8.59
CA PRO A 240 2.34 -11.50 -9.11
C PRO A 240 3.02 -12.77 -8.57
N ARG A 241 2.72 -13.15 -7.33
CA ARG A 241 3.31 -14.33 -6.65
C ARG A 241 2.64 -15.61 -7.10
N LEU A 242 1.31 -15.64 -7.07
CA LEU A 242 0.53 -16.77 -7.57
C LEU A 242 0.81 -17.03 -9.04
N MET A 243 0.95 -15.99 -9.87
CA MET A 243 1.31 -16.12 -11.29
C MET A 243 2.70 -16.74 -11.52
N ARG A 244 3.57 -16.78 -10.50
CA ARG A 244 4.88 -17.45 -10.60
C ARG A 244 4.75 -18.97 -10.54
N ASN A 245 3.84 -19.48 -9.72
CA ASN A 245 3.76 -20.91 -9.36
C ASN A 245 2.46 -21.58 -9.84
N HIS A 246 1.36 -20.83 -10.02
CA HIS A 246 0.01 -21.31 -10.33
C HIS A 246 -0.65 -20.53 -11.49
N PRO A 247 -0.04 -20.50 -12.69
CA PRO A 247 -0.54 -19.71 -13.82
C PRO A 247 -1.91 -20.18 -14.33
N GLU A 248 -2.19 -21.48 -14.31
CA GLU A 248 -3.43 -22.04 -14.84
C GLU A 248 -4.64 -21.65 -13.97
N GLN A 249 -4.48 -21.74 -12.65
CA GLN A 249 -5.51 -21.36 -11.68
C GLN A 249 -5.77 -19.85 -11.72
N VAL A 250 -4.72 -19.03 -11.88
CA VAL A 250 -4.87 -17.58 -12.11
C VAL A 250 -5.67 -17.32 -13.39
N ALA A 251 -5.37 -18.00 -14.50
CA ALA A 251 -6.10 -17.84 -15.74
C ALA A 251 -7.58 -18.22 -15.58
N ALA A 252 -7.85 -19.39 -15.00
CA ALA A 252 -9.20 -19.87 -14.75
C ALA A 252 -10.03 -18.88 -13.91
N PHE A 253 -9.43 -18.29 -12.88
CA PHE A 253 -10.07 -17.25 -12.08
C PHE A 253 -10.37 -15.98 -12.88
N LEU A 254 -9.36 -15.44 -13.58
CA LEU A 254 -9.52 -14.22 -14.37
C LEU A 254 -10.57 -14.41 -15.48
N SER A 255 -10.72 -15.62 -16.02
CA SER A 255 -11.72 -15.96 -17.03
C SER A 255 -13.13 -16.19 -16.50
N ARG A 256 -13.37 -16.15 -15.18
CA ARG A 256 -14.71 -16.29 -14.61
C ARG A 256 -15.63 -15.14 -15.08
N PRO A 257 -16.87 -15.41 -15.51
CA PRO A 257 -17.81 -14.38 -15.93
C PRO A 257 -17.97 -13.23 -14.93
N ALA A 258 -18.09 -13.56 -13.63
CA ALA A 258 -18.19 -12.59 -12.55
C ALA A 258 -17.00 -11.61 -12.43
N TYR A 259 -15.82 -11.93 -12.99
CA TYR A 259 -14.62 -11.06 -12.96
C TYR A 259 -14.49 -10.15 -14.20
N ARG A 260 -15.38 -10.31 -15.20
CA ARG A 260 -15.34 -9.59 -16.48
C ARG A 260 -15.43 -8.07 -16.32
N GLU A 261 -16.35 -7.58 -15.50
CA GLU A 261 -16.51 -6.13 -15.29
C GLU A 261 -15.25 -5.50 -14.69
N ARG A 262 -14.67 -6.15 -13.68
CA ARG A 262 -13.39 -5.74 -13.10
C ARG A 262 -12.31 -5.69 -14.19
N LEU A 263 -12.19 -6.73 -15.01
CA LEU A 263 -11.22 -6.78 -16.11
C LEU A 263 -11.44 -5.69 -17.15
N ASN A 264 -12.69 -5.39 -17.51
CA ASN A 264 -13.00 -4.32 -18.46
C ASN A 264 -12.69 -2.93 -17.88
N GLY A 265 -12.90 -2.72 -16.58
CA GLY A 265 -12.63 -1.44 -15.92
C GLY A 265 -11.16 -1.20 -15.56
N ARG A 266 -10.38 -2.26 -15.28
CA ARG A 266 -8.99 -2.13 -14.78
C ARG A 266 -7.92 -2.82 -15.64
N GLY A 267 -8.32 -3.73 -16.53
CA GLY A 267 -7.43 -4.59 -17.30
C GLY A 267 -6.75 -5.68 -16.46
N ILE A 268 -5.94 -6.49 -17.13
CA ILE A 268 -5.06 -7.46 -16.47
C ILE A 268 -3.87 -6.69 -15.85
N PRO A 269 -3.52 -6.92 -14.57
CA PRO A 269 -2.38 -6.27 -13.94
C PRO A 269 -1.08 -6.49 -14.71
N ARG A 270 -0.22 -5.45 -14.76
CA ARG A 270 1.04 -5.48 -15.53
C ARG A 270 1.97 -6.63 -15.10
N SER A 271 1.96 -6.99 -13.82
CA SER A 271 2.71 -8.12 -13.27
C SER A 271 2.27 -9.47 -13.86
N VAL A 272 0.98 -9.66 -14.08
CA VAL A 272 0.40 -10.85 -14.71
C VAL A 272 0.65 -10.84 -16.21
N LEU A 273 0.46 -9.70 -16.88
CA LEU A 273 0.74 -9.54 -18.31
C LEU A 273 2.18 -9.93 -18.68
N ARG A 274 3.17 -9.56 -17.86
CA ARG A 274 4.58 -9.96 -18.08
C ARG A 274 4.81 -11.47 -18.13
N ARG A 275 3.84 -12.26 -17.64
CA ARG A 275 3.87 -13.73 -17.59
C ARG A 275 2.76 -14.36 -18.43
N ALA A 276 2.05 -13.61 -19.29
CA ALA A 276 0.93 -14.11 -20.10
C ALA A 276 1.28 -15.32 -20.98
N ARG A 277 2.56 -15.49 -21.35
CA ARG A 277 3.08 -16.68 -22.04
C ARG A 277 2.86 -17.99 -21.28
N ALA A 278 2.68 -17.95 -19.96
CA ALA A 278 2.44 -19.14 -19.15
C ALA A 278 1.02 -19.69 -19.28
N PHE A 279 0.10 -18.94 -19.91
CA PHE A 279 -1.25 -19.42 -20.20
C PHE A 279 -1.27 -20.30 -21.45
N SER A 280 -2.17 -21.28 -21.51
CA SER A 280 -2.45 -22.06 -22.72
C SER A 280 -3.19 -21.22 -23.78
N HIS A 281 -3.23 -21.69 -25.03
CA HIS A 281 -3.97 -20.99 -26.10
C HIS A 281 -5.45 -20.79 -25.73
N ALA A 282 -6.12 -21.85 -25.25
CA ALA A 282 -7.51 -21.78 -24.82
C ALA A 282 -7.75 -20.74 -23.71
N GLN A 283 -6.85 -20.67 -22.71
CA GLN A 283 -6.92 -19.68 -21.64
C GLN A 283 -6.73 -18.25 -22.16
N ARG A 284 -5.80 -18.04 -23.11
CA ARG A 284 -5.59 -16.73 -23.73
C ARG A 284 -6.81 -16.28 -24.54
N VAL A 285 -7.45 -17.19 -25.27
CA VAL A 285 -8.70 -16.91 -25.98
C VAL A 285 -9.83 -16.57 -25.00
N ALA A 286 -9.97 -17.31 -23.89
CA ALA A 286 -10.96 -17.01 -22.86
C ALA A 286 -10.77 -15.61 -22.25
N LEU A 287 -9.52 -15.23 -21.93
CA LEU A 287 -9.20 -13.88 -21.46
C LEU A 287 -9.39 -12.81 -22.55
N GLY A 288 -9.09 -13.14 -23.81
CA GLY A 288 -9.36 -12.29 -24.96
C GLY A 288 -10.86 -11.98 -25.09
N ARG A 289 -11.71 -13.01 -25.02
CA ARG A 289 -13.17 -12.90 -25.01
C ARG A 289 -13.69 -12.11 -23.82
N ALA A 290 -13.06 -12.24 -22.66
CA ALA A 290 -13.39 -11.45 -21.47
C ALA A 290 -13.13 -9.95 -21.68
N LEU A 291 -12.10 -9.59 -22.46
CA LEU A 291 -11.66 -8.23 -22.74
C LEU A 291 -12.19 -7.66 -24.06
N ALA A 292 -13.03 -8.39 -24.81
CA ALA A 292 -13.47 -8.01 -26.16
C ALA A 292 -14.10 -6.61 -26.23
N ASP A 293 -14.87 -6.23 -25.20
CA ASP A 293 -15.53 -4.92 -25.09
C ASP A 293 -14.57 -3.79 -24.64
N ALA A 294 -13.42 -4.16 -24.08
CA ALA A 294 -12.38 -3.27 -23.58
C ALA A 294 -11.15 -3.31 -24.50
N THR A 295 -11.33 -2.90 -25.76
CA THR A 295 -10.33 -3.03 -26.83
C THR A 295 -8.95 -2.45 -26.48
N HIS A 296 -8.88 -1.39 -25.66
CA HIS A 296 -7.61 -0.87 -25.13
C HIS A 296 -6.89 -1.86 -24.18
N HIS A 297 -7.63 -2.54 -23.30
CA HIS A 297 -7.05 -3.57 -22.42
C HIS A 297 -6.72 -4.85 -23.19
N LEU A 298 -7.54 -5.24 -24.17
CA LEU A 298 -7.24 -6.33 -25.09
C LEU A 298 -5.95 -6.07 -25.88
N ALA A 299 -5.75 -4.83 -26.37
CA ALA A 299 -4.51 -4.44 -27.05
C ALA A 299 -3.27 -4.68 -26.17
N ARG A 300 -3.35 -4.29 -24.89
CA ARG A 300 -2.26 -4.51 -23.92
C ARG A 300 -2.03 -5.99 -23.62
N PHE A 301 -3.08 -6.80 -23.63
CA PHE A 301 -2.97 -8.25 -23.46
C PHE A 301 -2.29 -8.90 -24.67
N LEU A 302 -2.74 -8.62 -25.90
CA LEU A 302 -2.13 -9.15 -27.13
C LEU A 302 -0.67 -8.69 -27.28
N ALA A 303 -0.37 -7.43 -26.96
CA ALA A 303 1.00 -6.91 -26.99
C ALA A 303 1.96 -7.64 -26.03
N ALA A 304 1.42 -8.25 -24.96
CA ALA A 304 2.20 -9.05 -24.01
C ALA A 304 2.46 -10.50 -24.48
N LEU A 305 1.78 -10.96 -25.55
CA LEU A 305 1.97 -12.28 -26.14
C LEU A 305 3.09 -12.28 -27.19
N PRO A 306 3.76 -13.43 -27.42
CA PRO A 306 4.61 -13.67 -28.58
C PRO A 306 3.91 -13.32 -29.90
N PRO A 307 4.59 -12.65 -30.86
CA PRO A 307 3.97 -12.25 -32.13
C PRO A 307 3.31 -13.39 -32.92
N SER A 308 3.88 -14.59 -32.89
CA SER A 308 3.37 -15.77 -33.61
C SER A 308 1.99 -16.24 -33.14
N GLU A 309 1.60 -15.92 -31.91
CA GLU A 309 0.35 -16.41 -31.30
C GLU A 309 -0.79 -15.40 -31.39
N ARG A 310 -0.48 -14.12 -31.65
CA ARG A 310 -1.46 -13.02 -31.58
C ARG A 310 -2.58 -13.14 -32.61
N ALA A 311 -2.27 -13.62 -33.81
CA ALA A 311 -3.27 -13.80 -34.87
C ALA A 311 -4.33 -14.82 -34.46
N ALA A 312 -3.90 -16.02 -34.04
CA ALA A 312 -4.81 -17.07 -33.60
C ALA A 312 -5.67 -16.60 -32.42
N VAL A 313 -5.07 -15.99 -31.39
CA VAL A 313 -5.82 -15.50 -30.22
C VAL A 313 -6.81 -14.41 -30.59
N TYR A 314 -6.44 -13.47 -31.47
CA TYR A 314 -7.35 -12.40 -31.93
C TYR A 314 -8.52 -12.98 -32.72
N THR A 315 -8.26 -13.85 -33.72
CA THR A 315 -9.30 -14.46 -34.55
C THR A 315 -10.28 -15.27 -33.70
N ASP A 316 -9.77 -16.10 -32.80
CA ASP A 316 -10.60 -16.96 -31.93
C ASP A 316 -11.35 -16.17 -30.84
N THR A 317 -10.88 -14.96 -30.51
CA THR A 317 -11.55 -14.04 -29.59
C THR A 317 -12.85 -13.50 -30.18
N PHE A 318 -12.83 -13.11 -31.46
CA PHE A 318 -13.99 -12.48 -32.12
C PHE A 318 -14.85 -13.44 -32.93
N GLY A 319 -14.38 -14.65 -33.25
CA GLY A 319 -15.21 -15.69 -33.88
C GLY A 319 -15.87 -15.28 -35.21
N GLY A 320 -15.31 -14.28 -35.91
CA GLY A 320 -15.85 -13.72 -37.16
C GLY A 320 -16.65 -12.40 -37.01
N GLY A 321 -17.05 -12.02 -35.79
CA GLY A 321 -17.82 -10.80 -35.49
C GLY A 321 -16.95 -9.66 -34.96
N VAL A 322 -16.07 -9.12 -35.81
CA VAL A 322 -15.11 -8.07 -35.44
C VAL A 322 -15.81 -6.71 -35.28
N PRO A 323 -15.63 -5.95 -34.18
CA PRO A 323 -16.27 -4.65 -33.98
C PRO A 323 -15.95 -3.63 -35.08
N ARG A 324 -16.94 -2.81 -35.45
CA ARG A 324 -16.76 -1.72 -36.43
C ARG A 324 -15.72 -0.70 -35.98
N ILE A 325 -15.74 -0.35 -34.70
CA ILE A 325 -14.79 0.59 -34.09
C ILE A 325 -13.78 -0.21 -33.28
N GLN A 326 -12.50 0.01 -33.56
CA GLN A 326 -11.40 -0.57 -32.79
C GLN A 326 -10.45 0.50 -32.31
N HIS A 327 -9.92 0.29 -31.11
CA HIS A 327 -8.84 1.12 -30.63
C HIS A 327 -7.57 0.89 -31.46
N PHE A 328 -6.92 1.95 -31.95
CA PHE A 328 -5.71 1.89 -32.79
C PHE A 328 -4.64 0.92 -32.28
N LEU A 329 -4.38 0.91 -30.96
CA LEU A 329 -3.39 0.01 -30.35
C LEU A 329 -3.74 -1.48 -30.47
N LEU A 330 -5.03 -1.84 -30.62
CA LEU A 330 -5.45 -3.24 -30.80
C LEU A 330 -4.98 -3.75 -32.16
N VAL A 331 -5.28 -3.01 -33.22
CA VAL A 331 -4.85 -3.35 -34.59
C VAL A 331 -3.33 -3.33 -34.68
N ARG A 332 -2.67 -2.31 -34.11
CA ARG A 332 -1.19 -2.22 -34.07
C ARG A 332 -0.53 -3.43 -33.41
N ALA A 333 -1.19 -4.11 -32.46
CA ALA A 333 -0.63 -5.28 -31.79
C ALA A 333 -0.61 -6.53 -32.69
N LEU A 334 -1.38 -6.57 -33.78
CA LEU A 334 -1.57 -7.73 -34.66
C LEU A 334 -0.34 -8.02 -35.54
N PRO A 335 -0.15 -9.28 -35.97
CA PRO A 335 0.88 -9.65 -36.95
C PRO A 335 0.64 -9.01 -38.32
N HIS A 336 1.71 -8.88 -39.12
CA HIS A 336 1.75 -8.13 -40.38
C HIS A 336 0.53 -8.31 -41.28
N ALA A 337 0.28 -9.53 -41.76
CA ALA A 337 -0.80 -9.81 -42.72
C ALA A 337 -2.21 -9.49 -42.15
N LEU A 338 -2.46 -9.84 -40.89
CA LEU A 338 -3.76 -9.61 -40.26
C LEU A 338 -3.97 -8.12 -39.94
N ARG A 339 -2.91 -7.43 -39.51
CA ARG A 339 -2.93 -5.98 -39.30
C ARG A 339 -3.24 -5.23 -40.59
N ASP A 340 -2.58 -5.60 -41.69
CA ASP A 340 -2.79 -4.98 -43.01
C ASP A 340 -4.22 -5.18 -43.51
N ALA A 341 -4.76 -6.40 -43.39
CA ALA A 341 -6.13 -6.74 -43.75
C ALA A 341 -7.17 -5.98 -42.90
N GLU A 342 -6.93 -5.87 -41.58
CA GLU A 342 -7.82 -5.15 -40.67
C GLU A 342 -7.76 -3.64 -40.90
N ALA A 343 -6.57 -3.10 -41.20
CA ALA A 343 -6.42 -1.71 -41.63
C ALA A 343 -7.14 -1.44 -42.97
N THR A 344 -7.11 -2.36 -43.95
CA THR A 344 -7.92 -2.23 -45.17
C THR A 344 -9.40 -2.13 -44.83
N ARG A 345 -9.86 -3.00 -43.93
CA ARG A 345 -11.27 -3.08 -43.53
C ARG A 345 -11.69 -1.76 -42.87
N LEU A 346 -10.88 -1.22 -41.97
CA LEU A 346 -11.15 0.05 -41.31
C LEU A 346 -11.16 1.23 -42.29
N LEU A 347 -10.19 1.32 -43.22
CA LEU A 347 -10.16 2.36 -44.25
C LEU A 347 -11.38 2.32 -45.20
N ARG A 348 -12.00 1.15 -45.40
CA ARG A 348 -13.26 1.03 -46.15
C ARG A 348 -14.50 1.49 -45.36
N LEU A 349 -14.40 1.52 -44.02
CA LEU A 349 -15.50 1.92 -43.13
C LEU A 349 -15.40 3.39 -42.70
N GLU A 350 -14.20 3.98 -42.72
CA GLU A 350 -13.97 5.40 -42.46
C GLU A 350 -14.43 6.25 -43.68
N GLN A 351 -15.25 7.29 -43.45
CA GLN A 351 -15.60 8.26 -44.50
C GLN A 351 -14.40 9.14 -44.88
N GLU A 352 -13.54 9.47 -43.92
CA GLU A 352 -12.26 10.16 -44.11
C GLU A 352 -11.12 9.24 -43.71
N GLN A 353 -10.23 8.92 -44.65
CA GLN A 353 -9.09 8.04 -44.39
C GLN A 353 -8.08 8.73 -43.47
N THR A 354 -7.95 8.23 -42.24
CA THR A 354 -6.98 8.83 -41.31
C THR A 354 -5.56 8.32 -41.58
N LEU A 355 -4.56 9.21 -41.56
CA LEU A 355 -3.14 8.84 -41.69
C LEU A 355 -2.71 7.80 -40.63
N SER A 356 -3.36 7.81 -39.46
CA SER A 356 -3.10 6.83 -38.40
C SER A 356 -3.58 5.42 -38.80
N THR A 357 -4.77 5.27 -39.38
CA THR A 357 -5.24 3.98 -39.91
C THR A 357 -4.38 3.53 -41.10
N LEU A 358 -3.98 4.45 -41.98
CA LEU A 358 -3.07 4.15 -43.10
C LEU A 358 -1.71 3.60 -42.61
N SER A 359 -1.16 4.14 -41.52
CA SER A 359 0.12 3.68 -40.96
C SER A 359 0.12 2.24 -40.43
N LEU A 360 -1.06 1.64 -40.29
CA LEU A 360 -1.22 0.24 -39.88
C LEU A 360 -1.12 -0.73 -41.07
N ARG A 361 -1.25 -0.23 -42.30
CA ARG A 361 -1.05 -1.00 -43.54
C ARG A 361 0.41 -1.41 -43.68
N ASP A 362 0.66 -2.31 -44.62
CA ASP A 362 2.00 -2.57 -45.11
C ASP A 362 2.61 -1.33 -45.76
N ILE A 363 3.92 -1.14 -45.53
CA ILE A 363 4.64 0.07 -45.94
C ILE A 363 4.53 0.33 -47.43
N GLU A 364 4.43 -0.68 -48.28
CA GLU A 364 4.26 -0.54 -49.74
C GLU A 364 2.98 0.23 -50.11
N HIS A 365 1.90 0.08 -49.33
CA HIS A 365 0.63 0.76 -49.57
C HIS A 365 0.53 2.11 -48.84
N ALA A 366 1.35 2.31 -47.81
CA ALA A 366 1.29 3.51 -46.98
C ALA A 366 2.39 4.54 -47.31
N ARG A 367 3.47 4.13 -47.99
CA ARG A 367 4.66 4.96 -48.19
C ARG A 367 4.36 6.23 -48.98
N GLU A 368 3.78 6.10 -50.16
CA GLU A 368 3.52 7.25 -51.04
C GLU A 368 2.62 8.30 -50.36
N PRO A 369 1.44 7.95 -49.81
CA PRO A 369 0.60 8.96 -49.15
C PRO A 369 1.24 9.54 -47.87
N LEU A 370 2.01 8.75 -47.11
CA LEU A 370 2.73 9.27 -45.93
C LEU A 370 3.90 10.18 -46.31
N GLN A 371 4.56 9.94 -47.44
CA GLN A 371 5.62 10.81 -47.98
C GLN A 371 5.05 12.10 -48.57
N GLU A 372 3.88 12.03 -49.22
CA GLU A 372 3.13 13.19 -49.67
C GLU A 372 2.71 14.07 -48.49
N ALA A 373 2.08 13.47 -47.46
CA ALA A 373 1.73 14.17 -46.23
C ALA A 373 2.95 14.75 -45.49
N ALA A 374 4.12 14.11 -45.60
CA ALA A 374 5.38 14.63 -45.08
C ALA A 374 5.93 15.85 -45.84
N SER A 375 5.24 16.32 -46.89
CA SER A 375 5.56 17.53 -47.64
C SER A 375 4.59 18.69 -47.35
N ALA A 376 3.70 18.54 -46.37
CA ALA A 376 2.78 19.59 -45.91
C ALA A 376 3.53 20.87 -45.50
N SER A 377 2.93 22.05 -45.69
CA SER A 377 3.53 23.33 -45.29
C SER A 377 3.68 23.45 -43.77
N ASN A 378 2.81 22.81 -42.99
CA ASN A 378 2.83 22.83 -41.53
C ASN A 378 3.83 21.83 -40.96
N ALA A 379 4.75 22.30 -40.11
CA ALA A 379 5.79 21.46 -39.50
C ALA A 379 5.22 20.34 -38.59
N THR A 380 4.10 20.57 -37.91
CA THR A 380 3.45 19.57 -37.04
C THR A 380 2.85 18.43 -37.87
N GLU A 381 2.23 18.76 -39.01
CA GLU A 381 1.69 17.77 -39.94
C GLU A 381 2.82 16.95 -40.57
N ARG A 382 3.90 17.60 -41.02
CA ARG A 382 5.11 16.88 -41.49
C ARG A 382 5.69 15.97 -40.43
N ALA A 383 5.85 16.47 -39.20
CA ALA A 383 6.36 15.68 -38.08
C ALA A 383 5.51 14.44 -37.82
N ARG A 384 4.18 14.58 -37.82
CA ARG A 384 3.24 13.47 -37.64
C ARG A 384 3.32 12.48 -38.79
N ALA A 385 3.37 12.93 -40.04
CA ALA A 385 3.49 12.06 -41.21
C ALA A 385 4.81 11.26 -41.20
N LEU A 386 5.93 11.91 -40.86
CA LEU A 386 7.24 11.25 -40.74
C LEU A 386 7.29 10.27 -39.56
N GLU A 387 6.69 10.61 -38.42
CA GLU A 387 6.53 9.68 -37.30
C GLU A 387 5.75 8.43 -37.74
N LEU A 388 4.59 8.63 -38.39
CA LEU A 388 3.76 7.53 -38.89
C LEU A 388 4.47 6.70 -39.97
N LEU A 389 5.28 7.31 -40.84
CA LEU A 389 6.11 6.61 -41.82
C LEU A 389 7.13 5.69 -41.14
N VAL A 390 7.82 6.19 -40.11
CA VAL A 390 8.79 5.39 -39.33
C VAL A 390 8.09 4.29 -38.56
N GLU A 391 6.96 4.58 -37.92
CA GLU A 391 6.19 3.57 -37.19
C GLU A 391 5.66 2.49 -38.12
N CYS A 392 5.09 2.86 -39.27
CA CYS A 392 4.62 1.93 -40.31
C CYS A 392 5.76 1.03 -40.82
N THR A 393 6.92 1.63 -41.11
CA THR A 393 8.12 0.88 -41.55
C THR A 393 8.60 -0.11 -40.48
N GLY A 394 8.72 0.36 -39.23
CA GLY A 394 9.18 -0.47 -38.10
C GLY A 394 8.22 -1.62 -37.78
N VAL A 395 6.92 -1.35 -37.92
CA VAL A 395 5.85 -2.33 -37.71
C VAL A 395 5.71 -3.26 -38.92
N SER A 396 6.11 -2.85 -40.12
CA SER A 396 6.20 -3.68 -41.34
C SER A 396 7.46 -4.55 -41.39
N ARG A 397 8.54 -4.17 -40.68
CA ARG A 397 9.86 -4.85 -40.66
C ARG A 397 10.55 -4.97 -42.03
N ARG A 398 10.14 -4.14 -42.99
CA ARG A 398 10.69 -4.05 -44.35
C ARG A 398 10.69 -2.61 -44.82
N GLY A 399 11.44 -2.31 -45.87
CA GLY A 399 11.51 -0.97 -46.45
C GLY A 399 12.25 0.05 -45.59
N MET A 400 13.09 -0.39 -44.64
CA MET A 400 13.80 0.52 -43.73
C MET A 400 14.87 1.33 -44.46
N GLY A 401 15.57 0.75 -45.44
CA GLY A 401 16.54 1.48 -46.26
C GLY A 401 15.92 2.69 -46.95
N GLU A 402 14.78 2.51 -47.62
CA GLU A 402 14.04 3.56 -48.32
C GLU A 402 13.48 4.61 -47.35
N THR A 403 13.02 4.18 -46.17
CA THR A 403 12.57 5.11 -45.13
C THR A 403 13.73 5.93 -44.61
N LEU A 404 14.87 5.33 -44.27
CA LEU A 404 16.07 6.06 -43.82
C LEU A 404 16.61 7.00 -44.91
N ALA A 405 16.60 6.57 -46.17
CA ALA A 405 16.97 7.40 -47.31
C ALA A 405 16.04 8.62 -47.45
N PHE A 406 14.71 8.44 -47.34
CA PHE A 406 13.77 9.55 -47.34
C PHE A 406 13.98 10.48 -46.14
N LEU A 407 14.32 9.94 -44.97
CA LEU A 407 14.63 10.71 -43.77
C LEU A 407 15.92 11.53 -43.88
N ALA A 408 16.79 11.33 -44.88
CA ALA A 408 17.97 12.19 -45.06
C ALA A 408 17.61 13.69 -45.17
N ARG A 409 16.38 14.00 -45.61
CA ARG A 409 15.83 15.36 -45.69
C ARG A 409 15.73 16.07 -44.33
N ILE A 410 15.69 15.34 -43.21
CA ILE A 410 15.52 15.95 -41.88
C ILE A 410 16.68 16.88 -41.49
N LYS A 411 17.82 16.79 -42.20
CA LYS A 411 18.96 17.72 -42.05
C LYS A 411 18.53 19.19 -42.14
N ASN A 412 17.53 19.49 -42.99
CA ASN A 412 17.03 20.84 -43.23
C ASN A 412 15.68 21.12 -42.54
N GLU A 413 15.18 20.20 -41.72
CA GLU A 413 13.91 20.39 -40.97
C GLU A 413 14.15 21.04 -39.61
N GLN A 414 13.10 21.59 -39.00
CA GLN A 414 13.17 22.18 -37.65
C GLN A 414 13.24 21.10 -36.55
N ASP A 415 13.76 21.46 -35.38
CA ASP A 415 13.94 20.51 -34.27
C ASP A 415 12.70 19.68 -33.87
N PRO A 416 11.47 20.22 -33.76
CA PRO A 416 10.30 19.41 -33.39
C PRO A 416 10.02 18.25 -34.37
N VAL A 417 10.36 18.44 -35.65
CA VAL A 417 10.24 17.41 -36.68
C VAL A 417 11.33 16.35 -36.49
N ARG A 418 12.59 16.76 -36.29
CA ARG A 418 13.70 15.84 -35.98
C ARG A 418 13.46 15.05 -34.69
N ALA A 419 12.93 15.69 -33.65
CA ALA A 419 12.55 15.05 -32.40
C ALA A 419 11.52 13.94 -32.65
N SER A 420 10.45 14.24 -33.38
CA SER A 420 9.40 13.26 -33.70
C SER A 420 9.95 12.05 -34.45
N VAL A 421 10.85 12.27 -35.42
CA VAL A 421 11.53 11.21 -36.16
C VAL A 421 12.44 10.37 -35.26
N MET A 422 13.29 10.99 -34.45
CA MET A 422 14.19 10.27 -33.54
C MET A 422 13.41 9.49 -32.48
N GLY A 423 12.33 10.06 -31.95
CA GLY A 423 11.43 9.37 -31.02
C GLY A 423 10.73 8.19 -31.67
N ALA A 424 10.32 8.30 -32.94
CA ALA A 424 9.76 7.17 -33.67
C ALA A 424 10.80 6.06 -33.89
N LEU A 425 12.02 6.43 -34.32
CA LEU A 425 13.13 5.49 -34.52
C LEU A 425 13.52 4.78 -33.23
N SER A 426 13.55 5.46 -32.08
CA SER A 426 13.87 4.85 -30.78
C SER A 426 12.85 3.76 -30.39
N ARG A 427 11.59 3.89 -30.85
CA ARG A 427 10.52 2.88 -30.64
C ARG A 427 10.61 1.69 -31.59
N VAL A 428 11.25 1.81 -32.75
CA VAL A 428 11.42 0.70 -33.73
C VAL A 428 12.19 -0.48 -33.12
N PRO A 429 11.78 -1.74 -33.35
CA PRO A 429 12.54 -2.90 -32.89
C PRO A 429 13.99 -2.91 -33.44
N PRO A 430 15.03 -3.10 -32.60
CA PRO A 430 16.42 -3.07 -33.03
C PRO A 430 16.77 -4.03 -34.18
N SER A 431 16.08 -5.17 -34.23
CA SER A 431 16.27 -6.19 -35.27
C SER A 431 15.93 -5.73 -36.70
N VAL A 432 15.24 -4.58 -36.86
CA VAL A 432 14.95 -3.98 -38.17
C VAL A 432 16.18 -3.24 -38.73
N PHE A 433 17.12 -2.86 -37.87
CA PHE A 433 18.37 -2.23 -38.29
C PHE A 433 19.40 -3.31 -38.62
N THR A 434 19.91 -3.31 -39.86
CA THR A 434 20.95 -4.21 -40.36
C THR A 434 22.24 -3.42 -40.62
N SER A 435 23.33 -4.13 -40.93
CA SER A 435 24.62 -3.48 -41.22
C SER A 435 24.57 -2.61 -42.49
N GLU A 436 23.69 -2.91 -43.44
CA GLU A 436 23.47 -2.13 -44.67
C GLU A 436 22.88 -0.75 -44.37
N HIS A 437 22.20 -0.58 -43.23
CA HIS A 437 21.59 0.69 -42.84
C HIS A 437 22.59 1.66 -42.17
N VAL A 438 23.81 1.21 -41.85
CA VAL A 438 24.80 2.04 -41.14
C VAL A 438 25.07 3.38 -41.85
N PRO A 439 25.31 3.46 -43.18
CA PRO A 439 25.56 4.74 -43.83
C PRO A 439 24.40 5.75 -43.71
N ALA A 440 23.15 5.26 -43.79
CA ALA A 440 21.97 6.11 -43.65
C ALA A 440 21.78 6.55 -42.19
N LEU A 441 21.99 5.65 -41.22
CA LEU A 441 21.97 5.99 -39.80
C LEU A 441 23.07 7.01 -39.45
N GLU A 442 24.27 6.88 -40.00
CA GLU A 442 25.35 7.86 -39.83
C GLU A 442 24.95 9.23 -40.37
N THR A 443 24.27 9.28 -41.51
CA THR A 443 23.75 10.53 -42.08
C THR A 443 22.73 11.17 -41.13
N LEU A 444 21.81 10.41 -40.55
CA LEU A 444 20.81 10.92 -39.61
C LEU A 444 21.42 11.36 -38.28
N VAL A 445 22.34 10.56 -37.73
CA VAL A 445 23.09 10.92 -36.52
C VAL A 445 23.88 12.19 -36.76
N THR A 446 24.53 12.34 -37.91
CA THR A 446 25.28 13.56 -38.27
C THR A 446 24.34 14.74 -38.50
N ALA A 447 23.17 14.55 -39.12
CA ALA A 447 22.17 15.60 -39.30
C ALA A 447 21.66 16.17 -37.96
N VAL A 448 21.39 15.30 -36.98
CA VAL A 448 21.09 15.74 -35.61
C VAL A 448 22.35 16.33 -34.97
N LEU A 449 23.49 15.65 -35.11
CA LEU A 449 24.90 15.97 -34.82
C LEU A 449 25.37 17.39 -35.15
N ASP A 450 24.94 17.93 -36.28
CA ASP A 450 25.48 19.17 -36.83
C ASP A 450 24.48 20.33 -36.72
N ALA A 451 23.19 20.02 -36.58
CA ALA A 451 22.12 21.03 -36.50
C ALA A 451 22.22 21.87 -35.22
N ARG A 452 22.42 23.19 -35.37
CA ARG A 452 22.59 24.15 -34.26
C ARG A 452 21.38 24.23 -33.33
N ASP A 453 20.18 23.99 -33.84
CA ASP A 453 18.90 24.09 -33.11
C ASP A 453 18.46 22.76 -32.47
N THR A 454 19.34 21.74 -32.39
CA THR A 454 19.01 20.45 -31.75
C THR A 454 18.66 20.61 -30.28
N SER A 455 17.46 20.20 -29.87
CA SER A 455 17.02 20.28 -28.47
C SER A 455 17.49 19.08 -27.63
N ARG A 456 17.43 19.25 -26.30
CA ARG A 456 17.64 18.16 -25.32
C ARG A 456 16.67 16.99 -25.50
N SER A 457 15.46 17.25 -26.03
CA SER A 457 14.47 16.21 -26.30
C SER A 457 14.94 15.30 -27.43
N THR A 458 15.35 15.90 -28.55
CA THR A 458 15.92 15.20 -29.72
C THR A 458 17.17 14.40 -29.33
N GLU A 459 18.05 15.00 -28.54
CA GLU A 459 19.24 14.32 -27.99
C GLU A 459 18.86 13.08 -27.16
N SER A 460 17.89 13.21 -26.24
CA SER A 460 17.47 12.10 -25.39
C SER A 460 16.89 10.93 -26.21
N MET A 461 16.14 11.21 -27.27
CA MET A 461 15.57 10.20 -28.17
C MET A 461 16.64 9.51 -29.03
N LEU A 462 17.59 10.28 -29.59
CA LEU A 462 18.75 9.73 -30.29
C LEU A 462 19.55 8.81 -29.36
N ARG A 463 19.82 9.28 -28.14
CA ARG A 463 20.51 8.52 -27.11
C ARG A 463 19.79 7.22 -26.76
N GLU A 464 18.45 7.25 -26.62
CA GLU A 464 17.65 6.05 -26.39
C GLU A 464 17.83 5.02 -27.50
N LEU A 465 17.80 5.47 -28.77
CA LEU A 465 18.07 4.62 -29.94
C LEU A 465 19.46 3.98 -29.86
N ILE A 466 20.50 4.78 -29.64
CA ILE A 466 21.89 4.29 -29.55
C ILE A 466 22.06 3.26 -28.43
N PHE A 467 21.53 3.51 -27.22
CA PHE A 467 21.63 2.54 -26.12
C PHE A 467 20.77 1.28 -26.34
N LYS A 468 19.66 1.38 -27.06
CA LYS A 468 18.84 0.22 -27.44
C LYS A 468 19.61 -0.68 -28.41
N LEU A 469 20.28 -0.08 -29.41
CA LEU A 469 21.14 -0.80 -30.34
C LEU A 469 22.36 -1.40 -29.62
N LEU A 470 23.00 -0.65 -28.72
CA LEU A 470 24.13 -1.13 -27.90
C LEU A 470 23.76 -2.42 -27.16
N ARG A 471 22.61 -2.44 -26.47
CA ARG A 471 22.17 -3.60 -25.68
C ARG A 471 21.94 -4.84 -26.53
N VAL A 472 21.40 -4.68 -27.74
CA VAL A 472 21.10 -5.80 -28.64
C VAL A 472 22.36 -6.33 -29.32
N HIS A 473 23.26 -5.44 -29.75
CA HIS A 473 24.46 -5.84 -30.49
C HIS A 473 25.69 -6.08 -29.61
N ALA A 474 25.60 -5.90 -28.28
CA ALA A 474 26.69 -6.17 -27.34
C ALA A 474 27.17 -7.63 -27.35
N THR A 475 26.32 -8.59 -27.74
CA THR A 475 26.71 -10.01 -27.90
C THR A 475 27.50 -10.28 -29.19
N SER A 476 27.56 -9.31 -30.11
CA SER A 476 28.21 -9.42 -31.42
C SER A 476 29.15 -8.22 -31.64
N SER A 477 30.16 -8.10 -30.77
CA SER A 477 31.08 -6.96 -30.69
C SER A 477 31.88 -6.67 -31.97
N GLY A 478 32.01 -7.62 -32.91
CA GLY A 478 32.65 -7.40 -34.21
C GLY A 478 31.74 -6.79 -35.30
N SER A 479 30.43 -6.70 -35.06
CA SER A 479 29.46 -6.28 -36.08
C SER A 479 29.62 -4.81 -36.49
N PRO A 480 29.37 -4.44 -37.77
CA PRO A 480 29.37 -3.05 -38.22
C PRO A 480 28.43 -2.15 -37.40
N LEU A 481 27.26 -2.66 -37.00
CA LEU A 481 26.32 -1.93 -36.15
C LEU A 481 26.86 -1.65 -34.74
N PHE A 482 27.58 -2.60 -34.12
CA PHE A 482 28.20 -2.37 -32.82
C PHE A 482 29.28 -1.29 -32.91
N ARG A 483 30.12 -1.33 -33.97
CA ARG A 483 31.11 -0.27 -34.26
C ARG A 483 30.44 1.09 -34.47
N PHE A 484 29.40 1.16 -35.30
CA PHE A 484 28.59 2.36 -35.51
C PHE A 484 28.02 2.93 -34.20
N VAL A 485 27.52 2.07 -33.30
CA VAL A 485 27.00 2.48 -31.99
C VAL A 485 28.10 3.06 -31.11
N LEU A 486 29.28 2.42 -31.05
CA LEU A 486 30.43 2.95 -30.29
C LEU A 486 30.91 4.29 -30.87
N ASP A 487 30.96 4.42 -32.20
CA ASP A 487 31.30 5.66 -32.87
C ASP A 487 30.27 6.76 -32.61
N SER A 488 28.98 6.42 -32.61
CA SER A 488 27.89 7.34 -32.28
C SER A 488 27.95 7.78 -30.81
N LEU A 489 28.28 6.87 -29.88
CA LEU A 489 28.52 7.21 -28.48
C LEU A 489 29.72 8.15 -28.34
N ARG A 490 30.81 7.92 -29.08
CA ARG A 490 31.98 8.79 -29.11
C ARG A 490 31.64 10.19 -29.64
N LYS A 491 30.84 10.29 -30.71
CA LYS A 491 30.34 11.57 -31.27
C LYS A 491 29.41 12.30 -30.27
N LEU A 492 28.47 11.59 -29.66
CA LEU A 492 27.56 12.12 -28.63
C LEU A 492 28.34 12.69 -27.42
N ALA A 493 29.32 11.93 -26.92
CA ALA A 493 30.21 12.36 -25.86
C ALA A 493 31.11 13.55 -26.27
N GLY A 494 31.29 13.79 -27.57
CA GLY A 494 32.08 14.89 -28.10
C GLY A 494 31.35 16.22 -28.19
N ARG A 495 30.03 16.18 -28.39
CA ARG A 495 29.19 17.37 -28.63
C ARG A 495 28.57 17.93 -27.35
N PHE A 496 28.18 17.06 -26.43
CA PHE A 496 27.45 17.46 -25.22
C PHE A 496 28.36 17.36 -24.02
N GLU A 497 28.41 18.43 -23.23
CA GLU A 497 29.23 18.48 -22.02
C GLU A 497 28.83 17.39 -21.00
N ALA A 498 27.57 16.96 -20.94
CA ALA A 498 27.13 15.93 -19.99
C ALA A 498 26.27 14.84 -20.66
N LEU A 499 26.89 13.73 -21.04
CA LEU A 499 26.18 12.54 -21.53
C LEU A 499 25.60 11.74 -20.37
N GLU A 500 24.28 11.75 -20.17
CA GLU A 500 23.67 10.82 -19.19
C GLU A 500 23.59 9.42 -19.80
N ILE A 501 24.04 8.40 -19.09
CA ILE A 501 24.14 7.02 -19.55
C ILE A 501 23.17 6.16 -18.72
N PRO A 502 22.26 5.36 -19.34
CA PRO A 502 21.38 4.47 -18.60
C PRO A 502 22.18 3.33 -17.96
N SER A 503 21.58 2.57 -17.03
CA SER A 503 22.27 1.41 -16.45
C SER A 503 22.71 0.40 -17.53
N LEU A 504 23.97 -0.01 -17.43
CA LEU A 504 24.68 -0.97 -18.30
C LEU A 504 25.05 -2.27 -17.54
N GLU A 505 24.54 -2.46 -16.31
CA GLU A 505 24.86 -3.64 -15.50
C GLU A 505 24.44 -4.96 -16.17
N ASN A 506 23.43 -4.91 -17.06
CA ASN A 506 22.86 -6.09 -17.73
C ASN A 506 23.51 -6.44 -19.09
N LEU A 507 24.60 -5.79 -19.49
CA LEU A 507 25.32 -6.16 -20.73
C LEU A 507 26.13 -7.47 -20.55
N PRO A 508 26.48 -8.20 -21.62
CA PRO A 508 27.43 -9.31 -21.56
C PRO A 508 28.74 -8.93 -20.85
N ARG A 509 29.34 -9.88 -20.12
CA ARG A 509 30.66 -9.70 -19.49
C ARG A 509 31.72 -9.46 -20.56
N GLY A 510 32.61 -8.49 -20.35
CA GLY A 510 33.61 -8.04 -21.32
C GLY A 510 33.22 -6.75 -22.04
N THR A 511 31.92 -6.47 -22.24
CA THR A 511 31.46 -5.26 -22.96
C THR A 511 31.84 -3.96 -22.25
N GLU A 512 31.99 -3.97 -20.92
CA GLU A 512 32.43 -2.80 -20.16
C GLU A 512 33.83 -2.33 -20.57
N HIS A 513 34.72 -3.25 -20.95
CA HIS A 513 36.06 -2.93 -21.45
C HIS A 513 35.99 -2.26 -22.82
N LEU A 514 35.17 -2.79 -23.74
CA LEU A 514 35.00 -2.24 -25.09
C LEU A 514 34.38 -0.83 -25.08
N ILE A 515 33.41 -0.59 -24.18
CA ILE A 515 32.81 0.73 -24.02
C ILE A 515 33.82 1.72 -23.45
N LEU A 516 34.60 1.29 -22.44
CA LEU A 516 35.67 2.12 -21.89
C LEU A 516 36.72 2.42 -22.96
N GLU A 517 37.18 1.42 -23.70
CA GLU A 517 38.16 1.57 -24.79
C GLU A 517 37.68 2.54 -25.87
N ALA A 518 36.41 2.47 -26.28
CA ALA A 518 35.86 3.39 -27.30
C ALA A 518 35.78 4.85 -26.82
N LEU A 519 35.50 5.07 -25.54
CA LEU A 519 35.34 6.41 -24.96
C LEU A 519 36.65 6.97 -24.39
N LEU A 520 37.64 6.12 -24.09
CA LEU A 520 38.90 6.51 -23.46
C LEU A 520 39.71 7.52 -24.30
N PRO A 521 39.87 7.38 -25.63
CA PRO A 521 40.53 8.40 -26.44
C PRO A 521 39.86 9.77 -26.33
N ARG A 522 38.52 9.81 -26.19
CA ARG A 522 37.79 11.08 -26.03
C ARG A 522 37.97 11.67 -24.64
N ILE A 523 38.04 10.81 -23.62
CA ILE A 523 38.39 11.20 -22.25
C ILE A 523 39.79 11.82 -22.22
N GLN A 524 40.76 11.17 -22.88
CA GLN A 524 42.16 11.60 -22.96
C GLN A 524 42.38 12.82 -23.86
N ALA A 525 41.62 12.96 -24.94
CA ALA A 525 41.69 14.11 -25.85
C ALA A 525 41.07 15.39 -25.26
N ALA A 526 40.30 15.28 -24.17
CA ALA A 526 39.95 16.47 -23.41
C ALA A 526 41.25 17.05 -22.82
N GLY A 527 41.49 18.35 -22.97
CA GLY A 527 42.70 19.00 -22.45
C GLY A 527 42.91 18.81 -20.94
N GLN A 528 41.84 18.46 -20.21
CA GLN A 528 41.85 18.04 -18.80
C GLN A 528 40.98 16.77 -18.65
N PRO A 529 41.54 15.56 -18.81
CA PRO A 529 40.80 14.30 -18.64
C PRO A 529 40.16 14.16 -17.26
N GLU A 530 40.84 14.74 -16.27
CA GLU A 530 40.45 14.94 -14.86
C GLU A 530 39.19 15.79 -14.67
N ARG A 531 38.70 16.44 -15.73
CA ARG A 531 37.47 17.26 -15.71
C ARG A 531 36.41 16.75 -16.67
N ASN A 532 36.54 15.50 -17.13
CA ASN A 532 35.62 14.92 -18.09
C ASN A 532 34.42 14.23 -17.39
N PRO A 533 33.20 14.80 -17.41
CA PRO A 533 32.01 14.23 -16.76
C PRO A 533 31.61 12.84 -17.25
N LEU A 534 32.11 12.43 -18.40
CA LEU A 534 31.91 11.08 -18.93
C LEU A 534 32.48 10.00 -18.02
N VAL A 535 33.57 10.27 -17.29
CA VAL A 535 34.19 9.30 -16.36
C VAL A 535 33.19 8.92 -15.25
N ILE A 536 32.55 9.92 -14.65
CA ILE A 536 31.57 9.75 -13.58
C ILE A 536 30.29 9.09 -14.12
N ALA A 537 29.81 9.55 -15.27
CA ALA A 537 28.63 8.99 -15.93
C ALA A 537 28.81 7.49 -16.23
N LEU A 538 29.98 7.12 -16.77
CA LEU A 538 30.32 5.74 -17.10
C LEU A 538 30.41 4.86 -15.83
N ALA A 539 31.05 5.36 -14.77
CA ALA A 539 31.15 4.63 -13.50
C ALA A 539 29.78 4.36 -12.88
N ARG A 540 28.86 5.35 -12.93
CA ARG A 540 27.48 5.19 -12.43
C ARG A 540 26.68 4.19 -13.28
N ALA A 541 26.83 4.25 -14.61
CA ALA A 541 26.11 3.38 -15.53
C ALA A 541 26.55 1.92 -15.44
N LEU A 542 27.86 1.67 -15.30
CA LEU A 542 28.44 0.32 -15.13
C LEU A 542 28.24 -0.24 -13.71
N GLY A 543 28.01 0.62 -12.72
CA GLY A 543 27.71 0.23 -11.34
C GLY A 543 28.78 -0.69 -10.75
N ARG A 544 28.40 -1.89 -10.28
CA ARG A 544 29.37 -2.84 -9.70
C ARG A 544 30.46 -3.30 -10.67
N ARG A 545 30.21 -3.23 -11.97
CA ARG A 545 31.17 -3.66 -13.01
C ARG A 545 32.34 -2.71 -13.17
N ALA A 546 32.15 -1.44 -12.80
CA ALA A 546 33.23 -0.45 -12.82
C ALA A 546 34.32 -0.73 -11.77
N TRP A 547 34.05 -1.55 -10.75
CA TRP A 547 34.95 -1.72 -9.60
C TRP A 547 36.31 -2.32 -9.95
N ASN A 548 36.36 -3.16 -11.00
CA ASN A 548 37.58 -3.85 -11.44
C ASN A 548 38.16 -3.25 -12.74
N LEU A 549 37.69 -2.08 -13.17
CA LEU A 549 38.24 -1.37 -14.32
C LEU A 549 39.33 -0.41 -13.84
N ASP A 550 40.57 -0.89 -13.75
CA ASP A 550 41.69 -0.14 -13.15
C ASP A 550 41.86 1.24 -13.79
N SER A 551 41.85 1.34 -15.13
CA SER A 551 41.96 2.64 -15.82
C SER A 551 40.83 3.62 -15.44
N LEU A 552 39.60 3.12 -15.24
CA LEU A 552 38.47 3.93 -14.81
C LEU A 552 38.58 4.31 -13.32
N GLN A 553 39.06 3.41 -12.47
CA GLN A 553 39.30 3.68 -11.06
C GLN A 553 40.43 4.71 -10.84
N THR A 554 41.50 4.64 -11.64
CA THR A 554 42.59 5.62 -11.64
C THR A 554 42.10 7.00 -12.09
N LEU A 555 41.29 7.07 -13.15
CA LEU A 555 40.69 8.34 -13.57
C LEU A 555 39.77 8.91 -12.48
N LEU A 556 38.92 8.09 -11.87
CA LEU A 556 38.08 8.54 -10.75
C LEU A 556 38.89 9.05 -9.57
N GLU A 557 39.99 8.35 -9.22
CA GLU A 557 40.89 8.74 -8.14
C GLU A 557 41.47 10.13 -8.39
N ARG A 558 42.05 10.36 -9.56
CA ARG A 558 42.64 11.65 -9.90
C ARG A 558 41.60 12.78 -9.98
N ILE A 559 40.39 12.50 -10.47
CA ILE A 559 39.25 13.46 -10.37
C ILE A 559 38.94 13.83 -8.91
N THR A 560 39.10 12.90 -7.95
CA THR A 560 38.91 13.23 -6.54
C THR A 560 40.01 14.15 -5.98
N GLU A 561 41.15 14.27 -6.65
CA GLU A 561 42.31 15.07 -6.25
C GLU A 561 42.30 16.49 -6.87
N GLU A 562 41.48 16.75 -7.90
CA GLU A 562 41.40 18.05 -8.61
C GLU A 562 40.80 19.23 -7.80
N ASP A 563 41.28 20.45 -8.03
CA ASP A 563 40.88 21.67 -7.30
C ASP A 563 39.40 22.10 -7.42
N THR A 564 38.59 21.51 -8.33
CA THR A 564 37.20 21.95 -8.56
C THR A 564 36.15 21.14 -7.78
N ASP A 565 35.47 21.81 -6.85
CA ASP A 565 34.66 21.20 -5.78
C ASP A 565 33.50 20.34 -6.29
N THR A 566 32.68 20.86 -7.21
CA THR A 566 31.45 20.17 -7.67
C THR A 566 31.75 18.88 -8.44
N PHE A 567 32.87 18.84 -9.17
CA PHE A 567 33.21 17.72 -10.01
C PHE A 567 33.80 16.55 -9.20
N ALA A 568 34.75 16.85 -8.31
CA ALA A 568 35.32 15.89 -7.36
C ALA A 568 34.24 15.26 -6.46
N LEU A 569 33.27 16.05 -5.98
CA LEU A 569 32.12 15.57 -5.18
C LEU A 569 31.39 14.39 -5.85
N HIS A 570 31.15 14.50 -7.15
CA HIS A 570 30.39 13.51 -7.90
C HIS A 570 31.18 12.22 -8.19
N ALA A 571 32.52 12.28 -8.20
CA ALA A 571 33.41 11.15 -8.41
C ALA A 571 33.70 10.36 -7.11
N ILE A 572 33.72 11.04 -5.96
CA ILE A 572 33.98 10.41 -4.65
C ILE A 572 32.98 9.27 -4.36
N GLN A 573 31.69 9.46 -4.65
CA GLN A 573 30.68 8.42 -4.39
C GLN A 573 30.93 7.10 -5.15
N PRO A 574 31.05 7.08 -6.50
CA PRO A 574 31.37 5.86 -7.23
C PRO A 574 32.76 5.31 -6.91
N TRP A 575 33.74 6.15 -6.58
CA TRP A 575 35.09 5.69 -6.20
C TRP A 575 35.13 5.04 -4.80
N LEU A 576 34.32 5.49 -3.85
CA LEU A 576 34.19 4.86 -2.51
C LEU A 576 33.23 3.66 -2.49
N ALA A 577 32.58 3.33 -3.62
CA ALA A 577 31.60 2.25 -3.69
C ALA A 577 32.18 0.83 -3.47
N PRO A 578 33.38 0.47 -3.98
CA PRO A 578 33.96 -0.86 -3.77
C PRO A 578 34.27 -1.12 -2.28
N PRO A 579 33.67 -2.13 -1.64
CA PRO A 579 33.78 -2.29 -0.19
C PRO A 579 35.18 -2.70 0.29
N ARG A 580 35.97 -3.39 -0.54
CA ARG A 580 37.31 -3.92 -0.15
C ARG A 580 38.36 -2.83 0.00
N THR A 581 38.30 -1.79 -0.81
CA THR A 581 39.27 -0.68 -0.83
C THR A 581 38.76 0.56 -0.12
N ARG A 582 37.51 0.56 0.34
CA ARG A 582 36.82 1.73 0.90
C ARG A 582 37.55 2.35 2.08
N ASP A 583 37.99 1.55 3.04
CA ASP A 583 38.69 2.06 4.23
C ASP A 583 39.97 2.83 3.84
N ALA A 584 40.80 2.24 2.98
CA ALA A 584 42.03 2.85 2.50
C ALA A 584 41.76 4.13 1.69
N ARG A 585 40.75 4.11 0.82
CA ARG A 585 40.35 5.27 0.01
C ARG A 585 39.77 6.41 0.86
N VAL A 586 38.96 6.09 1.87
CA VAL A 586 38.44 7.08 2.82
C VAL A 586 39.58 7.71 3.63
N ARG A 587 40.53 6.90 4.11
CA ARG A 587 41.72 7.41 4.81
C ARG A 587 42.53 8.34 3.91
N LYS A 588 42.81 7.90 2.67
CA LYS A 588 43.48 8.72 1.65
C LYS A 588 42.81 10.07 1.45
N LEU A 589 41.48 10.11 1.29
CA LEU A 589 40.75 11.39 1.14
C LEU A 589 40.91 12.29 2.37
N LEU A 590 40.78 11.73 3.57
CA LEU A 590 40.88 12.50 4.82
C LEU A 590 42.31 13.03 5.07
N ASP A 591 43.33 12.31 4.61
CA ASP A 591 44.74 12.75 4.68
C ASP A 591 45.03 13.88 3.69
N LEU A 592 44.40 13.85 2.51
CA LEU A 592 44.54 14.89 1.50
C LEU A 592 43.77 16.16 1.85
N ASP A 593 42.52 16.02 2.33
CA ASP A 593 41.66 17.14 2.66
C ASP A 593 40.67 16.73 3.76
N GLU A 594 40.86 17.26 4.97
CA GLU A 594 40.01 16.98 6.12
C GLU A 594 38.53 17.33 5.88
N SER A 595 38.23 18.32 5.03
CA SER A 595 36.86 18.79 4.78
C SER A 595 35.98 17.76 4.05
N VAL A 596 36.56 16.72 3.43
CA VAL A 596 35.82 15.58 2.85
C VAL A 596 34.94 14.86 3.87
N ILE A 597 35.21 15.04 5.17
CA ILE A 597 34.35 14.55 6.24
C ILE A 597 32.92 15.13 6.14
N ASN A 598 32.73 16.28 5.52
CA ASN A 598 31.41 16.87 5.31
C ASN A 598 30.54 16.05 4.33
N LEU A 599 31.14 15.13 3.57
CA LEU A 599 30.45 14.34 2.57
C LEU A 599 29.78 13.11 3.20
N ASP A 600 28.48 12.94 2.91
CA ASP A 600 27.68 11.83 3.44
C ASP A 600 28.35 10.45 3.28
N PRO A 601 28.95 10.07 2.12
CA PRO A 601 29.59 8.76 1.95
C PRO A 601 30.79 8.52 2.86
N VAL A 602 31.51 9.58 3.22
CA VAL A 602 32.71 9.56 4.08
C VAL A 602 32.29 9.55 5.54
N PHE A 603 31.49 10.52 5.95
CA PHE A 603 31.00 10.60 7.33
C PHE A 603 30.24 9.34 7.75
N HIS A 604 29.34 8.82 6.92
CA HIS A 604 28.59 7.60 7.25
C HIS A 604 29.49 6.37 7.35
N HIS A 605 30.62 6.34 6.63
CA HIS A 605 31.59 5.26 6.76
C HIS A 605 32.27 5.29 8.14
N LEU A 606 32.75 6.45 8.60
CA LEU A 606 33.30 6.60 9.95
C LEU A 606 32.24 6.33 11.02
N HIS A 607 31.05 6.92 10.88
CA HIS A 607 29.95 6.75 11.82
C HIS A 607 29.50 5.29 11.97
N ARG A 608 29.54 4.47 10.90
CA ARG A 608 29.08 3.06 10.94
C ARG A 608 30.19 2.03 11.13
N HIS A 609 31.41 2.28 10.66
CA HIS A 609 32.48 1.28 10.59
C HIS A 609 33.78 1.68 11.29
N ARG A 610 34.23 2.94 11.14
CA ARG A 610 35.55 3.42 11.61
C ARG A 610 35.41 4.57 12.62
N GLN A 611 34.80 4.31 13.77
CA GLN A 611 34.53 5.35 14.78
C GLN A 611 35.79 5.88 15.45
N GLU A 612 36.86 5.10 15.51
CA GLU A 612 38.16 5.49 16.05
C GLU A 612 38.80 6.66 15.25
N TRP A 613 38.34 6.91 14.02
CA TRP A 613 38.80 8.04 13.20
C TRP A 613 38.01 9.34 13.42
N LEU A 614 36.97 9.35 14.27
CA LEU A 614 36.08 10.52 14.44
C LEU A 614 36.67 11.63 15.31
N ASP A 615 37.60 11.30 16.22
CA ASP A 615 38.05 12.24 17.26
C ASP A 615 38.58 13.60 16.76
N PRO A 616 39.36 13.67 15.66
CA PRO A 616 39.84 14.96 15.14
C PRO A 616 38.70 15.89 14.69
N PHE A 617 37.58 15.33 14.27
CA PHE A 617 36.44 16.05 13.69
C PHE A 617 35.38 16.44 14.73
N LEU A 618 35.45 15.88 15.94
CA LEU A 618 34.53 16.19 17.03
C LEU A 618 35.03 17.32 17.94
N GLN A 619 36.07 18.05 17.57
CA GLN A 619 36.64 19.13 18.41
C GLN A 619 35.88 20.46 18.32
N GLY A 620 34.86 20.58 17.46
CA GLY A 620 34.12 21.83 17.27
C GLY A 620 34.97 22.95 16.65
N ARG A 621 36.07 22.59 15.98
CA ARG A 621 36.91 23.53 15.25
C ARG A 621 36.38 23.76 13.84
N LYS A 622 36.88 24.83 13.23
CA LYS A 622 36.74 25.03 11.79
C LYS A 622 37.60 23.98 11.08
N ILE A 623 37.05 23.35 10.06
CA ILE A 623 37.77 22.40 9.21
C ILE A 623 38.06 23.13 7.90
N PRO A 624 39.31 23.53 7.64
CA PRO A 624 39.66 24.11 6.35
C PRO A 624 39.58 23.03 5.27
N GLY A 625 39.24 23.43 4.05
CA GLY A 625 39.34 22.55 2.90
C GLY A 625 38.25 22.78 1.86
N ARG A 626 38.33 21.99 0.80
CA ARG A 626 37.61 22.14 -0.46
C ARG A 626 36.10 21.90 -0.34
N PHE A 627 35.65 21.06 0.58
CA PHE A 627 34.25 20.59 0.66
C PHE A 627 33.45 21.18 1.81
N LEU A 628 33.99 22.20 2.46
CA LEU A 628 33.32 22.91 3.53
C LEU A 628 33.52 24.42 3.37
N PHE A 629 32.50 25.10 2.87
CA PHE A 629 32.50 26.56 2.74
C PHE A 629 31.85 27.20 3.95
N GLY A 630 32.56 28.14 4.57
CA GLY A 630 31.99 29.04 5.57
C GLY A 630 32.85 29.22 6.83
N TRP A 631 32.46 30.21 7.62
CA TRP A 631 33.17 30.62 8.83
C TRP A 631 32.74 29.85 10.09
N ASN A 632 31.75 28.95 9.97
CA ASN A 632 31.13 28.25 11.09
C ASN A 632 31.83 26.91 11.38
N PRO A 633 31.94 26.50 12.66
CA PRO A 633 32.40 25.17 13.03
C PRO A 633 31.61 24.06 12.32
N TRP A 634 32.31 23.00 11.90
CA TRP A 634 31.66 21.84 11.31
C TRP A 634 30.94 21.00 12.37
N VAL A 635 29.68 20.65 12.10
CA VAL A 635 28.87 19.79 12.99
C VAL A 635 28.31 18.61 12.19
N PRO A 636 28.57 17.34 12.60
CA PRO A 636 28.02 16.16 11.96
C PRO A 636 26.49 16.17 11.80
N ARG A 637 25.99 15.91 10.59
CA ARG A 637 24.55 15.79 10.30
C ARG A 637 24.01 14.38 10.57
N VAL A 638 24.05 13.94 11.82
CA VAL A 638 23.61 12.59 12.23
C VAL A 638 22.59 12.64 13.35
N THR A 639 21.61 11.75 13.33
CA THR A 639 20.55 11.72 14.35
C THR A 639 20.49 10.39 15.13
N HIS A 640 21.24 9.35 14.79
CA HIS A 640 21.12 8.06 15.48
C HIS A 640 22.40 7.24 15.35
N GLY A 641 22.52 6.13 16.08
CA GLY A 641 23.66 5.21 15.95
C GLY A 641 24.81 5.49 16.91
N PHE A 642 24.62 6.40 17.86
CA PHE A 642 25.62 6.86 18.82
C PHE A 642 26.10 5.79 19.81
N GLN A 643 25.36 4.69 19.97
CA GLN A 643 25.82 3.53 20.75
C GLN A 643 27.12 2.90 20.22
N ARG A 644 27.55 3.28 19.01
CA ARG A 644 28.84 2.88 18.42
C ARG A 644 29.99 3.80 18.82
N TRP A 645 29.70 5.01 19.29
CA TRP A 645 30.70 6.02 19.61
C TRP A 645 31.18 5.84 21.05
N LEU A 646 32.42 6.23 21.32
CA LEU A 646 32.97 6.26 22.67
C LEU A 646 32.29 7.37 23.50
N PRO A 647 32.21 7.24 24.84
CA PRO A 647 31.62 8.28 25.69
C PRO A 647 32.25 9.67 25.47
N ARG A 648 33.59 9.73 25.34
CA ARG A 648 34.32 10.96 25.03
C ARG A 648 33.92 11.60 23.69
N GLN A 649 33.60 10.79 22.68
CA GLN A 649 33.13 11.25 21.38
C GLN A 649 31.71 11.79 21.47
N GLN A 650 30.83 11.09 22.19
CA GLN A 650 29.48 11.56 22.43
C GLN A 650 29.48 12.88 23.22
N ALA A 651 30.34 13.03 24.22
CA ALA A 651 30.43 14.24 25.05
C ALA A 651 30.86 15.44 24.20
N ARG A 652 31.91 15.26 23.39
CA ARG A 652 32.36 16.29 22.45
C ARG A 652 31.27 16.71 21.46
N PHE A 653 30.53 15.76 20.89
CA PHE A 653 29.43 16.08 19.98
C PHE A 653 28.25 16.73 20.69
N ARG A 654 27.91 16.29 21.90
CA ARG A 654 26.92 16.94 22.77
C ARG A 654 27.26 18.42 22.97
N ASP A 655 28.51 18.72 23.32
CA ASP A 655 28.94 20.09 23.59
C ASP A 655 28.82 20.97 22.34
N GLN A 656 29.14 20.44 21.15
CA GLN A 656 28.89 21.13 19.89
C GLN A 656 27.41 21.40 19.64
N LEU A 657 26.55 20.39 19.83
CA LEU A 657 25.10 20.55 19.65
C LEU A 657 24.51 21.55 20.64
N LEU A 658 24.99 21.59 21.88
CA LEU A 658 24.58 22.57 22.88
C LEU A 658 24.98 24.00 22.47
N ASN A 659 26.21 24.17 21.98
CA ASN A 659 26.68 25.47 21.48
C ASN A 659 25.87 25.91 20.26
N ALA A 660 25.60 25.01 19.31
CA ALA A 660 24.78 25.29 18.14
C ALA A 660 23.33 25.65 18.53
N ALA A 661 22.72 24.91 19.45
CA ALA A 661 21.37 25.18 19.93
C ALA A 661 21.24 26.53 20.66
N ARG A 662 22.33 27.09 21.21
CA ARG A 662 22.37 28.41 21.86
C ARG A 662 22.69 29.56 20.89
N HIS A 663 23.21 29.26 19.71
CA HIS A 663 23.67 30.29 18.77
C HIS A 663 22.50 30.93 18.02
N MET A 664 22.17 32.17 18.36
CA MET A 664 21.00 32.87 17.81
C MET A 664 21.06 33.15 16.30
N GLU A 665 22.25 33.14 15.70
CA GLU A 665 22.40 33.26 14.24
C GLU A 665 21.91 32.02 13.48
N PHE A 666 21.79 30.86 14.13
CA PHE A 666 21.20 29.68 13.52
C PHE A 666 19.68 29.76 13.54
N SER A 667 19.07 29.36 12.42
CA SER A 667 17.60 29.27 12.32
C SER A 667 17.01 28.42 13.45
N THR A 668 15.82 28.80 13.94
CA THR A 668 15.08 28.04 14.95
C THR A 668 14.90 26.57 14.52
N ALA A 669 14.67 26.29 13.24
CA ALA A 669 14.54 24.94 12.71
C ALA A 669 15.82 24.09 12.90
N GLN A 670 17.00 24.68 12.66
CA GLN A 670 18.28 24.00 12.88
C GLN A 670 18.53 23.76 14.37
N ARG A 671 18.32 24.77 15.21
CA ARG A 671 18.48 24.66 16.67
C ARG A 671 17.56 23.59 17.26
N LEU A 672 16.32 23.49 16.79
CA LEU A 672 15.39 22.42 17.16
C LEU A 672 15.93 21.04 16.77
N LYS A 673 16.45 20.88 15.53
CA LYS A 673 17.03 19.62 15.09
C LYS A 673 18.18 19.16 16.00
N ASP A 674 19.00 20.10 16.46
CA ASP A 674 20.11 19.82 17.38
C ASP A 674 19.59 19.41 18.77
N LEU A 675 18.60 20.13 19.30
CA LEU A 675 17.90 19.77 20.55
C LEU A 675 17.28 18.38 20.52
N TRP A 676 16.67 17.98 19.39
CA TRP A 676 16.08 16.65 19.21
C TRP A 676 17.12 15.54 18.97
N THR A 677 18.37 15.90 18.70
CA THR A 677 19.49 14.96 18.54
C THR A 677 20.19 14.68 19.87
N LEU A 678 20.37 15.71 20.71
CA LEU A 678 20.99 15.61 22.04
C LEU A 678 20.53 14.39 22.86
N PRO A 679 19.23 14.16 23.14
CA PRO A 679 18.80 13.08 24.03
C PRO A 679 19.15 11.66 23.54
N ARG A 680 19.57 11.51 22.28
CA ARG A 680 19.99 10.23 21.71
C ARG A 680 21.44 9.87 22.05
N LEU A 681 22.21 10.82 22.58
CA LEU A 681 23.53 10.63 23.16
C LEU A 681 23.35 10.16 24.61
N GLN A 682 24.01 9.07 24.99
CA GLN A 682 23.88 8.48 26.33
C GLN A 682 24.50 9.35 27.42
N VAL A 683 25.40 10.27 27.04
CA VAL A 683 26.07 11.22 27.93
C VAL A 683 25.26 12.51 28.19
N THR A 684 24.11 12.67 27.54
CA THR A 684 23.24 13.84 27.74
C THR A 684 22.50 13.74 29.07
N ARG A 685 22.52 14.83 29.82
CA ARG A 685 21.91 14.99 31.14
C ARG A 685 20.63 15.82 31.04
N VAL A 686 19.81 15.79 32.09
CA VAL A 686 18.57 16.58 32.14
C VAL A 686 18.91 18.07 32.12
N GLU A 687 19.96 18.46 32.85
CA GLU A 687 20.48 19.83 32.95
C GLU A 687 20.85 20.44 31.59
N ASP A 688 21.32 19.62 30.65
CA ASP A 688 21.67 20.07 29.30
C ASP A 688 20.45 20.64 28.58
N LEU A 689 19.28 20.01 28.75
CA LEU A 689 18.02 20.42 28.11
C LEU A 689 17.23 21.42 28.94
N THR A 690 17.28 21.38 30.27
CA THR A 690 16.53 22.32 31.12
C THR A 690 17.02 23.76 30.98
N SER A 691 18.29 23.96 30.61
CA SER A 691 18.82 25.30 30.32
C SER A 691 18.01 26.06 29.25
N PHE A 692 17.40 25.35 28.30
CA PHE A 692 16.58 25.94 27.22
C PHE A 692 15.13 26.24 27.63
N LEU A 693 14.68 25.79 28.80
CA LEU A 693 13.30 26.05 29.27
C LEU A 693 13.08 27.50 29.71
N HIS A 694 14.15 28.29 29.79
CA HIS A 694 14.13 29.73 30.09
C HIS A 694 14.27 30.59 28.83
N SER A 695 14.26 30.00 27.64
CA SER A 695 14.32 30.75 26.37
C SER A 695 13.05 31.57 26.16
N GLU A 696 13.19 32.75 25.56
CA GLU A 696 12.07 33.60 25.12
C GLU A 696 11.33 33.00 23.91
N GLU A 697 11.97 32.10 23.16
CA GLU A 697 11.37 31.43 22.00
C GLU A 697 10.55 30.19 22.44
N VAL A 698 9.23 30.31 22.36
CA VAL A 698 8.29 29.19 22.64
C VAL A 698 8.67 27.89 21.90
N PRO A 699 9.02 27.89 20.60
CA PRO A 699 9.41 26.66 19.92
C PRO A 699 10.62 25.96 20.57
N ILE A 700 11.62 26.72 21.04
CA ILE A 700 12.84 26.17 21.67
C ILE A 700 12.50 25.54 23.03
N VAL A 701 11.69 26.23 23.85
CA VAL A 701 11.20 25.70 25.13
C VAL A 701 10.45 24.39 24.92
N GLU A 702 9.51 24.37 23.96
CA GLU A 702 8.73 23.18 23.63
C GLU A 702 9.56 22.06 23.03
N GLY A 703 10.53 22.38 22.18
CA GLY A 703 11.50 21.44 21.63
C GLY A 703 12.32 20.76 22.71
N ALA A 704 12.88 21.53 23.64
CA ALA A 704 13.68 21.01 24.76
C ALA A 704 12.83 20.15 25.70
N LEU A 705 11.62 20.60 26.06
CA LEU A 705 10.69 19.87 26.90
C LEU A 705 10.26 18.53 26.27
N GLY A 706 9.99 18.52 24.97
CA GLY A 706 9.65 17.29 24.23
C GLY A 706 10.84 16.33 24.07
N ALA A 707 12.05 16.87 23.92
CA ALA A 707 13.29 16.09 23.77
C ALA A 707 13.63 15.26 25.02
N LEU A 708 13.27 15.72 26.23
CA LEU A 708 13.52 15.01 27.50
C LEU A 708 12.99 13.56 27.50
N ALA A 709 11.86 13.29 26.84
CA ALA A 709 11.29 11.94 26.77
C ALA A 709 12.11 10.94 25.93
N TRP A 710 13.12 11.42 25.21
CA TRP A 710 13.98 10.62 24.33
C TRP A 710 15.35 10.31 24.92
N MET A 711 15.63 10.83 26.12
CA MET A 711 16.87 10.56 26.83
C MET A 711 17.06 9.07 27.09
N ASP A 712 18.31 8.66 27.32
CA ASP A 712 18.62 7.28 27.70
C ASP A 712 18.06 6.92 29.10
N GLN A 713 17.98 7.89 30.00
CA GLN A 713 17.35 7.78 31.33
C GLN A 713 16.18 8.77 31.45
N PRO A 714 15.07 8.53 30.73
CA PRO A 714 13.96 9.48 30.65
C PRO A 714 13.23 9.65 31.99
N GLU A 715 13.38 8.71 32.93
CA GLU A 715 12.79 8.81 34.27
C GLU A 715 13.35 9.98 35.08
N LEU A 716 14.61 10.40 34.82
CA LEU A 716 15.23 11.53 35.51
C LEU A 716 14.57 12.87 35.14
N ALA A 717 13.92 12.95 33.98
CA ALA A 717 13.23 14.14 33.52
C ALA A 717 11.79 14.29 34.07
N LEU A 718 11.30 13.30 34.85
CA LEU A 718 9.93 13.32 35.37
C LEU A 718 9.60 14.56 36.21
N PRO A 719 10.45 15.03 37.15
CA PRO A 719 10.15 16.22 37.94
C PRO A 719 9.85 17.44 37.04
N VAL A 720 10.74 17.69 36.07
CA VAL A 720 10.61 18.80 35.10
C VAL A 720 9.33 18.70 34.27
N LEU A 721 9.01 17.49 33.78
CA LEU A 721 7.79 17.25 33.01
C LEU A 721 6.54 17.46 33.87
N LEU A 722 6.55 17.03 35.13
CA LEU A 722 5.42 17.14 36.06
C LEU A 722 5.17 18.58 36.56
N GLU A 723 6.23 19.37 36.73
CA GLU A 723 6.15 20.80 37.04
C GLU A 723 5.60 21.60 35.85
N SER A 724 5.85 21.13 34.62
CA SER A 724 5.39 21.80 33.39
C SER A 724 3.92 21.54 33.04
N LEU A 725 3.15 20.86 33.90
CA LEU A 725 1.75 20.48 33.63
C LEU A 725 0.71 21.55 33.98
N ASP A 726 1.07 22.54 34.81
CA ASP A 726 0.13 23.55 35.31
C ASP A 726 0.02 24.77 34.39
N GLY A 727 1.01 24.99 33.50
CA GLY A 727 1.07 26.11 32.54
C GLY A 727 0.80 25.73 31.08
N ASP A 728 1.08 26.63 30.13
CA ASP A 728 0.84 26.39 28.68
C ASP A 728 1.70 25.26 28.10
N ARG A 729 2.83 24.98 28.77
CA ARG A 729 3.77 23.89 28.46
C ARG A 729 3.17 22.49 28.64
N ALA A 730 2.01 22.37 29.28
CA ALA A 730 1.30 21.12 29.49
C ALA A 730 1.01 20.37 28.17
N ARG A 731 0.77 21.11 27.08
CA ARG A 731 0.51 20.55 25.74
C ARG A 731 1.70 19.80 25.14
N VAL A 732 2.90 19.96 25.69
CA VAL A 732 4.10 19.22 25.29
C VAL A 732 4.47 18.20 26.37
N ALA A 733 4.56 18.63 27.63
CA ALA A 733 4.92 17.76 28.75
C ALA A 733 3.99 16.55 28.88
N MET A 734 2.67 16.75 28.73
CA MET A 734 1.71 15.66 28.83
C MET A 734 1.89 14.63 27.71
N TYR A 735 2.24 15.04 26.49
CA TYR A 735 2.45 14.10 25.39
C TYR A 735 3.83 13.40 25.45
N ALA A 736 4.79 13.97 26.17
CA ALA A 736 6.06 13.33 26.52
C ALA A 736 5.88 12.20 27.55
N LEU A 737 5.00 12.36 28.54
CA LEU A 737 4.81 11.43 29.66
C LEU A 737 4.49 9.97 29.27
N PRO A 738 3.59 9.66 28.30
CA PRO A 738 3.34 8.29 27.86
C PRO A 738 4.59 7.56 27.41
N ARG A 739 5.54 8.28 26.80
CA ARG A 739 6.80 7.71 26.32
C ARG A 739 7.75 7.40 27.47
N VAL A 740 7.84 8.28 28.47
CA VAL A 740 8.59 8.01 29.70
C VAL A 740 7.97 6.83 30.45
N ALA A 741 6.65 6.82 30.62
CA ALA A 741 5.92 5.74 31.29
C ALA A 741 6.15 4.37 30.64
N HIS A 742 6.26 4.30 29.31
CA HIS A 742 6.58 3.06 28.59
C HIS A 742 7.98 2.50 28.93
N ARG A 743 8.88 3.32 29.48
CA ARG A 743 10.23 2.93 29.92
C ARG A 743 10.31 2.61 31.43
N MET A 744 9.29 2.94 32.20
CA MET A 744 9.25 2.68 33.64
C MET A 744 8.76 1.27 33.98
N SER A 745 9.12 0.76 35.16
CA SER A 745 8.48 -0.45 35.71
C SER A 745 7.00 -0.20 36.02
N PRO A 746 6.14 -1.24 36.03
CA PRO A 746 4.72 -1.10 36.32
C PRO A 746 4.42 -0.48 37.69
N GLY A 747 5.21 -0.82 38.71
CA GLY A 747 5.09 -0.25 40.06
C GLY A 747 5.32 1.27 40.06
N ARG A 748 6.48 1.72 39.58
CA ARG A 748 6.81 3.17 39.51
C ARG A 748 5.78 3.95 38.69
N ARG A 749 5.30 3.37 37.59
CA ARG A 749 4.26 3.99 36.74
C ARG A 749 2.93 4.11 37.48
N SER A 750 2.53 3.09 38.24
CA SER A 750 1.29 3.12 39.03
C SER A 750 1.35 4.21 40.09
N SER A 751 2.47 4.33 40.80
CA SER A 751 2.70 5.40 41.79
C SER A 751 2.65 6.79 41.13
N LEU A 752 3.30 6.95 39.97
CA LEU A 752 3.27 8.20 39.19
C LEU A 752 1.83 8.61 38.82
N LEU A 753 1.05 7.69 38.22
CA LEU A 753 -0.31 7.99 37.78
C LEU A 753 -1.26 8.23 38.97
N THR A 754 -1.08 7.48 40.06
CA THR A 754 -1.85 7.70 41.30
C THR A 754 -1.60 9.08 41.87
N GLY A 755 -0.33 9.48 42.01
CA GLY A 755 0.04 10.80 42.51
C GLY A 755 -0.42 11.93 41.59
N LEU A 756 -0.28 11.76 40.26
CA LEU A 756 -0.72 12.76 39.28
C LEU A 756 -2.24 12.98 39.34
N LEU A 757 -3.03 11.91 39.34
CA LEU A 757 -4.50 11.98 39.33
C LEU A 757 -5.11 12.37 40.68
N ALA A 758 -4.32 12.29 41.77
CA ALA A 758 -4.71 12.75 43.10
C ALA A 758 -4.54 14.27 43.29
N ARG A 759 -3.85 14.99 42.38
CA ARG A 759 -3.74 16.46 42.44
C ARG A 759 -5.12 17.11 42.35
N GLU A 760 -5.41 18.03 43.28
CA GLU A 760 -6.69 18.76 43.33
C GLU A 760 -6.87 19.64 42.08
N ARG A 761 -5.86 20.45 41.75
CA ARG A 761 -5.83 21.31 40.57
C ARG A 761 -5.02 20.62 39.48
N LEU A 762 -5.69 20.18 38.42
CA LEU A 762 -5.07 19.59 37.25
C LEU A 762 -5.86 19.98 35.99
N LYS A 763 -5.16 20.48 34.96
CA LYS A 763 -5.80 20.81 33.67
C LYS A 763 -6.55 19.61 33.10
N VAL A 764 -7.73 19.85 32.51
CA VAL A 764 -8.56 18.81 31.89
C VAL A 764 -7.78 17.99 30.85
N THR A 765 -6.97 18.65 30.01
CA THR A 765 -6.11 17.99 29.02
C THR A 765 -5.10 17.04 29.67
N VAL A 766 -4.51 17.42 30.79
CA VAL A 766 -3.55 16.58 31.52
C VAL A 766 -4.25 15.40 32.18
N ARG A 767 -5.37 15.67 32.87
CA ARG A 767 -6.18 14.64 33.53
C ARG A 767 -6.66 13.57 32.55
N LYS A 768 -7.19 13.98 31.38
CA LYS A 768 -7.71 13.03 30.38
C LYS A 768 -6.62 12.16 29.75
N GLU A 769 -5.43 12.71 29.47
CA GLU A 769 -4.31 11.89 28.98
C GLU A 769 -3.79 10.94 30.07
N GLY A 770 -3.68 11.39 31.33
CA GLY A 770 -3.32 10.53 32.46
C GLY A 770 -4.29 9.36 32.65
N VAL A 771 -5.59 9.61 32.48
CA VAL A 771 -6.63 8.56 32.49
C VAL A 771 -6.45 7.57 31.34
N ARG A 772 -6.19 8.04 30.10
CA ARG A 772 -5.95 7.14 28.95
C ARG A 772 -4.75 6.23 29.17
N MET A 773 -3.73 6.71 29.88
CA MET A 773 -2.56 5.91 30.25
C MET A 773 -2.93 4.72 31.15
N LEU A 774 -3.94 4.81 32.02
CA LEU A 774 -4.37 3.68 32.86
C LEU A 774 -4.86 2.48 32.03
N GLY A 775 -5.49 2.73 30.87
CA GLY A 775 -5.89 1.69 29.93
C GLY A 775 -4.76 1.24 29.00
N ALA A 776 -3.91 2.16 28.54
CA ALA A 776 -2.75 1.83 27.69
C ALA A 776 -1.67 1.01 28.44
N PHE A 777 -1.60 1.20 29.75
CA PHE A 777 -0.60 0.62 30.63
C PHE A 777 -1.29 -0.11 31.79
N ARG A 778 -2.10 -1.13 31.48
CA ARG A 778 -2.87 -1.86 32.47
C ARG A 778 -2.02 -2.37 33.64
N THR A 779 -2.52 -2.16 34.85
CA THR A 779 -2.01 -2.72 36.11
C THR A 779 -3.20 -3.17 36.96
N PRO A 780 -2.99 -3.96 38.03
CA PRO A 780 -4.07 -4.35 38.93
C PRO A 780 -4.85 -3.17 39.55
N HIS A 781 -4.25 -1.98 39.60
CA HIS A 781 -4.86 -0.77 40.17
C HIS A 781 -5.60 0.10 39.13
N SER A 782 -5.46 -0.20 37.83
CA SER A 782 -6.00 0.65 36.77
C SER A 782 -7.51 0.89 36.89
N LEU A 783 -8.31 -0.15 37.12
CA LEU A 783 -9.78 -0.01 37.22
C LEU A 783 -10.22 0.78 38.43
N ALA A 784 -9.62 0.54 39.60
CA ALA A 784 -9.93 1.29 40.81
C ALA A 784 -9.68 2.80 40.61
N LEU A 785 -8.57 3.15 39.95
CA LEU A 785 -8.27 4.54 39.60
C LEU A 785 -9.24 5.11 38.56
N LEU A 786 -9.63 4.34 37.54
CA LEU A 786 -10.63 4.77 36.55
C LEU A 786 -11.99 5.03 37.21
N ARG A 787 -12.44 4.15 38.10
CA ARG A 787 -13.68 4.31 38.86
C ARG A 787 -13.63 5.54 39.76
N ARG A 788 -12.53 5.76 40.48
CA ARG A 788 -12.34 6.98 41.28
C ARG A 788 -12.44 8.26 40.45
N GLN A 789 -11.87 8.28 39.23
CA GLN A 789 -11.99 9.44 38.33
C GLN A 789 -13.42 9.61 37.77
N TRP A 790 -14.14 8.50 37.54
CA TRP A 790 -15.54 8.51 37.13
C TRP A 790 -16.47 9.08 38.21
N ASP A 791 -16.24 8.67 39.46
CA ASP A 791 -17.07 9.04 40.62
C ASP A 791 -16.74 10.42 41.18
N THR A 792 -15.74 11.12 40.61
CA THR A 792 -15.36 12.46 41.08
C THR A 792 -16.51 13.45 40.79
N PRO A 793 -17.07 14.12 41.82
CA PRO A 793 -18.12 15.11 41.65
C PRO A 793 -17.68 16.23 40.70
N GLY A 794 -18.52 16.58 39.73
CA GLY A 794 -18.22 17.63 38.75
C GLY A 794 -17.09 17.29 37.77
N ALA A 795 -16.71 16.00 37.61
CA ALA A 795 -15.70 15.61 36.63
C ALA A 795 -16.07 16.08 35.21
N HIS A 796 -15.11 16.75 34.54
CA HIS A 796 -15.30 17.29 33.20
C HIS A 796 -15.59 16.18 32.16
N ARG A 797 -16.49 16.46 31.22
CA ARG A 797 -16.92 15.58 30.12
C ARG A 797 -15.79 14.82 29.41
N ASP A 798 -14.78 15.55 28.93
CA ASP A 798 -13.60 14.97 28.28
C ASP A 798 -12.82 13.94 29.14
N VAL A 799 -12.84 14.09 30.47
CA VAL A 799 -12.20 13.14 31.39
C VAL A 799 -13.06 11.88 31.49
N ARG A 800 -14.39 12.00 31.58
CA ARG A 800 -15.34 10.88 31.53
C ARG A 800 -15.23 10.09 30.22
N ILE A 801 -15.14 10.79 29.08
CA ILE A 801 -14.85 10.18 27.76
C ILE A 801 -13.50 9.43 27.78
N ALA A 802 -12.46 10.00 28.40
CA ALA A 802 -11.18 9.33 28.53
C ALA A 802 -11.24 8.09 29.43
N VAL A 803 -12.07 8.09 30.49
CA VAL A 803 -12.34 6.91 31.32
C VAL A 803 -12.94 5.80 30.46
N GLY A 804 -13.97 6.10 29.67
CA GLY A 804 -14.55 5.16 28.72
C GLY A 804 -13.54 4.62 27.73
N HIS A 805 -12.71 5.49 27.15
CA HIS A 805 -11.63 5.08 26.25
C HIS A 805 -10.66 4.09 26.92
N ALA A 806 -10.26 4.35 28.17
CA ALA A 806 -9.35 3.49 28.93
C ALA A 806 -10.02 2.16 29.33
N ALA A 807 -11.27 2.18 29.78
CA ALA A 807 -12.04 1.00 30.18
C ALA A 807 -12.21 -0.01 29.02
N ARG A 808 -12.33 0.46 27.77
CA ARG A 808 -12.37 -0.43 26.58
C ARG A 808 -11.15 -1.33 26.41
N ARG A 809 -10.01 -1.02 27.06
CA ARG A 809 -8.81 -1.87 27.04
C ARG A 809 -8.78 -2.92 28.15
N LEU A 810 -9.83 -2.95 28.97
CA LEU A 810 -9.95 -3.76 30.18
C LEU A 810 -11.26 -4.57 30.18
N LEU A 811 -11.84 -4.84 29.00
CA LEU A 811 -13.13 -5.53 28.85
C LEU A 811 -13.10 -7.02 29.23
N ASP A 812 -11.93 -7.54 29.59
CA ASP A 812 -11.77 -8.81 30.29
C ASP A 812 -12.24 -8.76 31.75
N GLN A 813 -12.60 -7.58 32.27
CA GLN A 813 -13.06 -7.36 33.64
C GLN A 813 -14.43 -6.68 33.65
N GLU A 814 -15.37 -7.24 34.40
CA GLU A 814 -16.76 -6.76 34.46
C GLU A 814 -16.91 -5.29 34.88
N PRO A 815 -16.15 -4.75 35.85
CA PRO A 815 -16.26 -3.33 36.22
C PRO A 815 -15.92 -2.35 35.08
N ALA A 816 -15.18 -2.80 34.05
CA ALA A 816 -14.95 -1.99 32.86
C ALA A 816 -16.23 -1.83 32.03
N TRP A 817 -17.06 -2.87 31.94
CA TRP A 817 -18.35 -2.83 31.26
C TRP A 817 -19.31 -1.90 31.97
N GLU A 818 -19.39 -1.94 33.29
CA GLU A 818 -20.23 -1.05 34.10
C GLU A 818 -19.91 0.44 33.85
N LEU A 819 -18.62 0.78 33.65
CA LEU A 819 -18.21 2.13 33.27
C LEU A 819 -18.71 2.52 31.87
N LEU A 820 -18.64 1.60 30.90
CA LEU A 820 -19.15 1.87 29.55
C LEU A 820 -20.68 1.99 29.51
N GLU A 821 -21.39 1.16 30.28
CA GLU A 821 -22.85 1.21 30.41
C GLU A 821 -23.29 2.53 31.06
N SER A 822 -22.54 2.98 32.08
CA SER A 822 -22.76 4.29 32.70
C SER A 822 -22.50 5.43 31.72
N LEU A 823 -21.49 5.31 30.83
CA LEU A 823 -21.22 6.28 29.78
C LEU A 823 -22.34 6.32 28.72
N ALA A 824 -22.91 5.17 28.35
CA ALA A 824 -24.04 5.10 27.42
C ALA A 824 -25.31 5.77 27.98
N ARG A 825 -25.52 5.67 29.31
CA ARG A 825 -26.66 6.27 30.03
C ARG A 825 -26.38 7.70 30.52
N SER A 826 -25.19 8.24 30.28
CA SER A 826 -24.80 9.59 30.74
C SER A 826 -25.76 10.64 30.21
N PRO A 827 -26.21 11.64 31.00
CA PRO A 827 -27.05 12.72 30.49
C PRO A 827 -26.36 13.53 29.38
N ASP A 828 -25.03 13.54 29.31
CA ASP A 828 -24.26 14.22 28.27
C ASP A 828 -24.20 13.41 26.95
N ALA A 829 -24.66 14.02 25.86
CA ALA A 829 -24.76 13.38 24.55
C ALA A 829 -23.40 12.97 23.96
N ASP A 830 -22.36 13.75 24.22
CA ASP A 830 -21.03 13.51 23.68
C ASP A 830 -20.28 12.42 24.45
N GLU A 831 -20.57 12.24 25.74
CA GLU A 831 -20.11 11.08 26.51
C GLU A 831 -20.61 9.79 25.88
N ALA A 832 -21.92 9.68 25.65
CA ALA A 832 -22.53 8.52 24.99
C ALA A 832 -21.98 8.33 23.56
N ALA A 833 -21.91 9.41 22.76
CA ALA A 833 -21.40 9.36 21.39
C ALA A 833 -19.93 8.92 21.28
N SER A 834 -19.14 9.04 22.36
CA SER A 834 -17.75 8.58 22.38
C SER A 834 -17.59 7.05 22.25
N LEU A 835 -18.66 6.30 22.57
CA LEU A 835 -18.71 4.84 22.42
C LEU A 835 -18.75 4.40 20.95
N LEU A 836 -19.12 5.28 20.02
CA LEU A 836 -19.25 5.01 18.59
C LEU A 836 -17.92 4.99 17.82
N SER A 837 -16.82 5.35 18.48
CA SER A 837 -15.51 5.50 17.84
C SER A 837 -14.75 4.20 17.49
N PRO A 838 -14.84 3.10 18.27
CA PRO A 838 -14.15 1.85 17.95
C PRO A 838 -14.72 1.15 16.74
N ARG A 839 -13.90 0.30 16.12
CA ARG A 839 -14.33 -0.61 15.07
C ARG A 839 -14.46 -2.03 15.64
N PRO A 840 -15.36 -2.87 15.13
CA PRO A 840 -15.54 -4.24 15.62
C PRO A 840 -14.23 -5.06 15.58
N ALA A 841 -13.38 -4.82 14.57
CA ALA A 841 -12.08 -5.47 14.42
C ALA A 841 -11.09 -5.23 15.57
N THR A 842 -11.27 -4.17 16.38
CA THR A 842 -10.41 -3.89 17.54
C THR A 842 -10.82 -4.66 18.79
N LEU A 843 -11.93 -5.41 18.74
CA LEU A 843 -12.43 -6.22 19.85
C LEU A 843 -12.39 -7.72 19.53
N PRO A 844 -12.20 -8.57 20.56
CA PRO A 844 -12.42 -10.01 20.43
C PRO A 844 -13.82 -10.31 19.87
N PRO A 845 -13.98 -11.28 18.95
CA PRO A 845 -15.28 -11.63 18.37
C PRO A 845 -16.38 -11.89 19.42
N SER A 846 -16.03 -12.54 20.54
CA SER A 846 -16.96 -12.86 21.62
C SER A 846 -17.54 -11.64 22.33
N LEU A 847 -16.88 -10.48 22.28
CA LEU A 847 -17.32 -9.25 22.93
C LEU A 847 -18.14 -8.34 22.01
N ARG A 848 -18.14 -8.60 20.70
CA ARG A 848 -18.80 -7.73 19.70
C ARG A 848 -20.31 -7.66 19.88
N PRO A 849 -21.05 -8.77 20.15
CA PRO A 849 -22.49 -8.67 20.36
C PRO A 849 -22.87 -7.84 21.60
N ARG A 850 -22.13 -7.99 22.70
CA ARG A 850 -22.34 -7.19 23.91
C ARG A 850 -22.05 -5.71 23.66
N TYR A 851 -20.99 -5.41 22.91
CA TYR A 851 -20.68 -4.02 22.54
C TYR A 851 -21.72 -3.44 21.56
N ALA A 852 -22.25 -4.24 20.62
CA ALA A 852 -23.34 -3.82 19.75
C ALA A 852 -24.61 -3.46 20.54
N ALA A 853 -24.96 -4.27 21.56
CA ALA A 853 -26.06 -3.96 22.48
C ALA A 853 -25.84 -2.62 23.21
N LEU A 854 -24.61 -2.32 23.62
CA LEU A 854 -24.25 -1.02 24.20
C LEU A 854 -24.46 0.13 23.20
N LEU A 855 -24.13 -0.05 21.92
CA LEU A 855 -24.41 0.96 20.89
C LEU A 855 -25.91 1.16 20.67
N LEU A 856 -26.72 0.11 20.80
CA LEU A 856 -28.18 0.23 20.71
C LEU A 856 -28.77 1.03 21.88
N GLU A 857 -28.19 0.98 23.08
CA GLU A 857 -28.57 1.90 24.16
C GLU A 857 -28.29 3.37 23.79
N VAL A 858 -27.15 3.63 23.13
CA VAL A 858 -26.82 4.98 22.61
C VAL A 858 -27.80 5.40 21.50
N ALA A 859 -28.36 4.46 20.74
CA ALA A 859 -29.36 4.76 19.69
C ALA A 859 -30.71 5.26 20.26
N ARG A 860 -31.03 4.97 21.54
CA ARG A 860 -32.27 5.40 22.20
C ARG A 860 -32.24 6.86 22.67
N ARG A 861 -31.10 7.53 22.52
CA ARG A 861 -30.88 8.92 22.94
C ARG A 861 -31.77 9.92 22.19
N PRO A 862 -32.25 11.01 22.84
CA PRO A 862 -33.09 12.02 22.19
C PRO A 862 -32.36 12.91 21.18
N GLU A 863 -31.03 12.97 21.21
CA GLU A 863 -30.24 13.82 20.32
C GLU A 863 -30.10 13.22 18.90
N LEU A 864 -30.63 13.91 17.88
CA LEU A 864 -30.66 13.43 16.49
C LEU A 864 -29.27 13.10 15.94
N HIS A 865 -28.26 13.94 16.20
CA HIS A 865 -26.91 13.71 15.67
C HIS A 865 -26.26 12.44 16.23
N VAL A 866 -26.55 12.09 17.49
CA VAL A 866 -26.04 10.87 18.13
C VAL A 866 -26.71 9.65 17.51
N ARG A 867 -28.04 9.68 17.35
CA ARG A 867 -28.80 8.59 16.73
C ARG A 867 -28.36 8.32 15.29
N ARG A 868 -28.27 9.35 14.45
CA ARG A 868 -27.81 9.22 13.05
C ARG A 868 -26.42 8.60 12.98
N LYS A 869 -25.49 9.10 13.80
CA LYS A 869 -24.12 8.56 13.86
C LYS A 869 -24.12 7.10 14.33
N THR A 870 -25.00 6.74 15.25
CA THR A 870 -25.14 5.37 15.75
C THR A 870 -25.63 4.43 14.66
N PHE A 871 -26.75 4.74 13.98
CA PHE A 871 -27.26 3.91 12.90
C PHE A 871 -26.30 3.81 11.71
N ASN A 872 -25.46 4.82 11.47
CA ASN A 872 -24.41 4.73 10.44
C ASN A 872 -23.28 3.76 10.79
N VAL A 873 -22.98 3.51 12.07
CA VAL A 873 -21.92 2.56 12.46
C VAL A 873 -22.44 1.16 12.73
N LEU A 874 -23.71 0.98 13.12
CA LEU A 874 -24.31 -0.34 13.41
C LEU A 874 -24.16 -1.39 12.29
N PRO A 875 -24.18 -1.05 10.98
CA PRO A 875 -23.88 -2.01 9.92
C PRO A 875 -22.58 -2.79 10.13
N ASP A 876 -21.51 -2.12 10.59
CA ASP A 876 -20.22 -2.75 10.85
C ASP A 876 -20.27 -3.71 12.06
N TRP A 877 -21.21 -3.49 12.98
CA TRP A 877 -21.39 -4.28 14.22
C TRP A 877 -22.43 -5.39 14.10
N SER A 878 -23.04 -5.54 12.93
CA SER A 878 -24.12 -6.50 12.67
C SER A 878 -23.71 -7.96 12.81
N ALA A 879 -22.46 -8.31 12.51
CA ALA A 879 -21.98 -9.68 12.58
C ALA A 879 -22.10 -10.27 14.01
N GLY A 880 -23.00 -11.24 14.20
CA GLY A 880 -23.31 -11.84 15.49
C GLY A 880 -24.28 -11.04 16.37
N ALA A 881 -24.83 -9.94 15.84
CA ALA A 881 -25.85 -9.10 16.49
C ALA A 881 -26.98 -8.71 15.51
N GLU A 882 -27.16 -9.49 14.43
CA GLU A 882 -28.08 -9.21 13.32
C GLU A 882 -29.51 -9.00 13.86
N GLU A 883 -29.97 -9.92 14.71
CA GLU A 883 -31.28 -9.91 15.35
C GLU A 883 -31.52 -8.66 16.21
N LEU A 884 -30.54 -8.28 17.03
CA LEU A 884 -30.65 -7.12 17.93
C LEU A 884 -30.71 -5.81 17.12
N ILE A 885 -29.86 -5.70 16.10
CA ILE A 885 -29.75 -4.49 15.28
C ILE A 885 -30.95 -4.36 14.34
N ALA A 886 -31.37 -5.44 13.68
CA ALA A 886 -32.53 -5.45 12.81
C ALA A 886 -33.80 -5.02 13.56
N ARG A 887 -34.07 -5.61 14.74
CA ARG A 887 -35.22 -5.26 15.57
C ARG A 887 -35.22 -3.80 16.00
N ALA A 888 -34.07 -3.29 16.47
CA ALA A 888 -33.96 -1.91 16.92
C ALA A 888 -34.09 -0.90 15.77
N ALA A 889 -33.47 -1.20 14.62
CA ALA A 889 -33.60 -0.38 13.41
C ALA A 889 -35.03 -0.38 12.88
N ALA A 890 -35.69 -1.54 12.81
CA ALA A 890 -37.10 -1.66 12.44
C ALA A 890 -38.01 -0.84 13.37
N GLY A 891 -37.82 -0.95 14.69
CA GLY A 891 -38.57 -0.13 15.66
C GLY A 891 -38.41 1.37 15.41
N TYR A 892 -37.19 1.84 15.11
CA TYR A 892 -36.94 3.24 14.78
C TYR A 892 -37.57 3.67 13.45
N VAL A 893 -37.56 2.78 12.45
CA VAL A 893 -38.24 3.01 11.16
C VAL A 893 -39.77 3.05 11.32
N LEU A 894 -40.33 2.38 12.33
CA LEU A 894 -41.76 2.41 12.63
C LEU A 894 -42.18 3.59 13.51
N GLU A 895 -41.24 4.27 14.16
CA GLU A 895 -41.53 5.46 14.94
C GLU A 895 -41.79 6.66 14.02
N LEU A 896 -43.05 6.79 13.59
CA LEU A 896 -43.46 7.82 12.63
C LEU A 896 -43.35 9.22 13.23
N SER A 897 -43.42 9.43 14.56
CA SER A 897 -43.28 10.78 15.15
C SER A 897 -41.94 11.45 14.82
N LEU A 898 -40.90 10.66 14.50
CA LEU A 898 -39.56 11.14 14.20
C LEU A 898 -39.45 11.67 12.76
N ARG A 899 -39.08 12.95 12.61
CA ARG A 899 -38.94 13.56 11.28
C ARG A 899 -37.61 13.26 10.57
N ALA A 900 -36.59 12.82 11.30
CA ALA A 900 -35.24 12.65 10.77
C ALA A 900 -34.50 11.43 11.36
N GLY A 901 -33.48 10.96 10.65
CA GLY A 901 -32.63 9.83 11.06
C GLY A 901 -33.15 8.45 10.69
N TRP A 902 -34.37 8.36 10.13
CA TRP A 902 -34.99 7.09 9.76
C TRP A 902 -34.35 6.48 8.52
N GLN A 903 -33.74 7.27 7.64
CA GLN A 903 -33.01 6.78 6.46
C GLN A 903 -31.78 5.97 6.88
N GLU A 904 -31.01 6.48 7.84
CA GLU A 904 -29.88 5.75 8.42
C GLU A 904 -30.34 4.45 9.10
N ALA A 905 -31.51 4.45 9.76
CA ALA A 905 -32.09 3.24 10.32
C ALA A 905 -32.56 2.24 9.24
N VAL A 906 -33.14 2.70 8.13
CA VAL A 906 -33.45 1.84 6.97
C VAL A 906 -32.19 1.20 6.42
N GLN A 907 -31.11 1.98 6.24
CA GLN A 907 -29.83 1.43 5.80
C GLN A 907 -29.28 0.42 6.81
N ALA A 908 -29.33 0.71 8.11
CA ALA A 908 -28.91 -0.21 9.16
C ALA A 908 -29.71 -1.51 9.15
N LEU A 909 -31.04 -1.44 8.98
CA LEU A 909 -31.92 -2.60 8.87
C LEU A 909 -31.58 -3.46 7.65
N VAL A 910 -31.53 -2.85 6.46
CA VAL A 910 -31.23 -3.55 5.20
C VAL A 910 -29.83 -4.18 5.24
N GLN A 911 -28.84 -3.47 5.79
CA GLN A 911 -27.52 -4.04 5.99
C GLN A 911 -27.55 -5.18 7.01
N ALA A 912 -28.20 -5.04 8.17
CA ALA A 912 -28.22 -6.09 9.18
C ALA A 912 -28.80 -7.43 8.65
N VAL A 913 -29.81 -7.36 7.79
CA VAL A 913 -30.48 -8.55 7.22
C VAL A 913 -29.93 -9.02 5.87
N ARG A 914 -28.88 -8.37 5.36
CA ARG A 914 -28.32 -8.60 4.02
C ARG A 914 -27.88 -10.05 3.76
N ASP A 915 -27.49 -10.77 4.81
CA ASP A 915 -27.09 -12.18 4.73
C ASP A 915 -28.26 -13.16 4.94
N GLY A 916 -29.50 -12.66 4.98
CA GLY A 916 -30.73 -13.46 5.12
C GLY A 916 -31.14 -13.80 6.55
N LYS A 917 -30.32 -13.43 7.55
CA LYS A 917 -30.64 -13.56 8.97
C LYS A 917 -31.54 -12.41 9.44
N ALA A 918 -32.42 -12.69 10.41
CA ALA A 918 -33.31 -11.69 11.02
C ALA A 918 -34.19 -10.93 10.01
N PHE A 919 -34.40 -11.50 8.81
CA PHE A 919 -35.09 -10.84 7.71
C PHE A 919 -36.59 -10.64 8.00
N GLU A 920 -37.17 -11.46 8.87
CA GLU A 920 -38.54 -11.34 9.38
C GLU A 920 -38.84 -9.97 10.02
N HIS A 921 -37.84 -9.30 10.62
CA HIS A 921 -38.01 -7.94 11.15
C HIS A 921 -38.21 -6.92 10.03
N LEU A 922 -37.54 -7.11 8.89
CA LEU A 922 -37.72 -6.26 7.72
C LEU A 922 -39.12 -6.47 7.12
N VAL A 923 -39.55 -7.72 6.96
CA VAL A 923 -40.90 -8.05 6.44
C VAL A 923 -41.98 -7.47 7.36
N SER A 924 -41.83 -7.65 8.68
CA SER A 924 -42.76 -7.11 9.67
C SER A 924 -42.77 -5.58 9.67
N CYS A 925 -41.61 -4.93 9.49
CA CYS A 925 -41.49 -3.49 9.34
C CYS A 925 -42.23 -3.00 8.08
N ALA A 926 -42.05 -3.66 6.94
CA ALA A 926 -42.78 -3.33 5.72
C ALA A 926 -44.30 -3.46 5.89
N ALA A 927 -44.76 -4.54 6.55
CA ALA A 927 -46.18 -4.76 6.80
C ALA A 927 -46.78 -3.71 7.74
N ALA A 928 -46.07 -3.35 8.81
CA ALA A 928 -46.51 -2.31 9.74
C ALA A 928 -46.51 -0.91 9.11
N LEU A 929 -45.54 -0.58 8.25
CA LEU A 929 -45.56 0.67 7.48
C LEU A 929 -46.74 0.72 6.51
N LEU A 930 -47.07 -0.40 5.87
CA LEU A 930 -48.20 -0.48 4.95
C LEU A 930 -49.55 -0.31 5.67
N SER A 931 -49.70 -0.92 6.85
CA SER A 931 -50.91 -0.82 7.66
C SER A 931 -51.01 0.47 8.49
N ALA A 932 -49.99 1.33 8.46
CA ALA A 932 -50.01 2.58 9.23
C ALA A 932 -51.09 3.53 8.68
N PRO A 933 -51.95 4.12 9.53
CA PRO A 933 -53.01 5.00 9.07
C PRO A 933 -52.42 6.26 8.43
N VAL A 934 -52.96 6.65 7.28
CA VAL A 934 -52.64 7.94 6.67
C VAL A 934 -53.34 9.03 7.50
N SER A 935 -52.55 9.84 8.19
CA SER A 935 -53.09 10.98 8.92
C SER A 935 -53.65 12.00 7.92
N LYS A 936 -54.95 12.30 8.00
CA LYS A 936 -55.60 13.34 7.17
C LYS A 936 -54.95 14.72 7.29
N THR A 937 -54.18 14.96 8.36
CA THR A 937 -53.46 16.21 8.59
C THR A 937 -52.03 16.22 8.04
N GLU A 938 -51.50 15.06 7.62
CA GLU A 938 -50.14 14.92 7.06
C GLU A 938 -50.16 14.50 5.59
N ASP A 939 -51.35 14.32 4.99
CA ASP A 939 -51.52 14.09 3.56
C ASP A 939 -51.44 15.44 2.84
N THR A 940 -50.46 15.62 1.94
CA THR A 940 -50.20 16.84 1.15
C THR A 940 -49.67 18.08 1.88
N ARG A 941 -49.09 17.94 3.08
CA ARG A 941 -48.42 19.07 3.77
C ARG A 941 -47.00 19.30 3.26
N SER A 942 -46.63 20.56 3.06
CA SER A 942 -45.30 20.99 2.58
C SER A 942 -44.14 20.50 3.46
N GLU A 943 -44.35 20.40 4.77
CA GLU A 943 -43.31 19.97 5.73
C GLU A 943 -43.28 18.46 5.98
N ARG A 944 -44.34 17.73 5.59
CA ARG A 944 -44.50 16.30 5.91
C ARG A 944 -45.62 15.69 5.08
N ASP A 945 -45.30 14.66 4.30
CA ASP A 945 -46.24 14.01 3.40
C ASP A 945 -46.12 12.48 3.46
N VAL A 946 -47.23 11.77 3.70
CA VAL A 946 -47.34 10.29 3.73
C VAL A 946 -46.10 9.55 4.27
N PRO A 947 -45.66 9.83 5.51
CA PRO A 947 -44.34 9.43 6.01
C PRO A 947 -44.12 7.90 6.00
N ALA A 948 -45.15 7.10 6.29
CA ALA A 948 -45.04 5.64 6.25
C ALA A 948 -44.75 5.13 4.82
N ARG A 949 -45.39 5.73 3.81
CA ARG A 949 -45.19 5.40 2.39
C ARG A 949 -43.79 5.79 1.91
N GLN A 950 -43.29 6.96 2.29
CA GLN A 950 -41.92 7.39 1.95
C GLN A 950 -40.87 6.44 2.55
N ARG A 951 -41.04 6.03 3.81
CA ARG A 951 -40.16 5.07 4.47
C ARG A 951 -40.19 3.70 3.79
N LEU A 952 -41.38 3.23 3.40
CA LEU A 952 -41.57 1.97 2.68
C LEU A 952 -40.90 1.99 1.30
N LYS A 953 -41.04 3.08 0.54
CA LYS A 953 -40.35 3.26 -0.75
C LYS A 953 -38.83 3.28 -0.59
N GLN A 954 -38.30 4.00 0.41
CA GLN A 954 -36.86 4.01 0.69
C GLN A 954 -36.34 2.62 1.08
N LEU A 955 -37.13 1.85 1.84
CA LEU A 955 -36.79 0.47 2.21
C LEU A 955 -36.70 -0.42 0.96
N CYS A 956 -37.65 -0.32 0.03
CA CYS A 956 -37.61 -1.02 -1.25
C CYS A 956 -36.41 -0.61 -2.11
N GLN A 957 -36.14 0.69 -2.24
CA GLN A 957 -34.98 1.21 -2.97
C GLN A 957 -33.66 0.71 -2.37
N SER A 958 -33.57 0.59 -1.06
CA SER A 958 -32.37 0.11 -0.37
C SER A 958 -32.14 -1.38 -0.59
N LEU A 959 -33.20 -2.20 -0.66
CA LEU A 959 -33.13 -3.61 -1.06
C LEU A 959 -32.72 -3.75 -2.53
N LEU A 960 -33.29 -2.94 -3.42
CA LEU A 960 -32.93 -2.92 -4.84
C LEU A 960 -31.50 -2.42 -5.06
N ALA A 961 -30.94 -1.60 -4.17
CA ALA A 961 -29.55 -1.17 -4.21
C ALA A 961 -28.54 -2.24 -3.72
N LEU A 962 -29.01 -3.36 -3.17
CA LEU A 962 -28.10 -4.46 -2.80
C LEU A 962 -27.44 -5.07 -4.05
N PRO A 963 -26.19 -5.57 -3.93
CA PRO A 963 -25.51 -6.23 -5.04
C PRO A 963 -26.30 -7.43 -5.59
N GLY A 964 -26.24 -7.65 -6.91
CA GLY A 964 -26.99 -8.69 -7.61
C GLY A 964 -26.91 -10.09 -6.96
N PRO A 965 -25.71 -10.62 -6.66
CA PRO A 965 -25.57 -11.93 -6.01
C PRO A 965 -26.25 -12.02 -4.64
N VAL A 966 -26.30 -10.90 -3.91
CA VAL A 966 -27.00 -10.81 -2.62
C VAL A 966 -28.50 -10.90 -2.85
N ARG A 967 -29.04 -10.13 -3.81
CA ARG A 967 -30.47 -10.14 -4.14
C ARG A 967 -30.95 -11.52 -4.60
N GLN A 968 -30.13 -12.24 -5.37
CA GLN A 968 -30.41 -13.62 -5.79
C GLN A 968 -30.53 -14.57 -4.61
N ARG A 969 -29.58 -14.54 -3.66
CA ARG A 969 -29.68 -15.36 -2.44
C ARG A 969 -30.88 -15.00 -1.57
N LEU A 970 -31.29 -13.73 -1.61
CA LEU A 970 -32.47 -13.23 -0.90
C LEU A 970 -33.77 -13.38 -1.70
N ARG A 971 -33.80 -14.04 -2.86
CA ARG A 971 -34.98 -14.12 -3.76
C ARG A 971 -36.30 -14.36 -3.02
N THR A 972 -36.38 -15.44 -2.26
CA THR A 972 -37.59 -15.83 -1.51
C THR A 972 -37.97 -14.80 -0.44
N ARG A 973 -36.97 -14.17 0.17
CA ARG A 973 -37.14 -13.11 1.17
C ARG A 973 -37.61 -11.79 0.55
N LEU A 974 -37.13 -11.45 -0.64
CA LEU A 974 -37.63 -10.31 -1.42
C LEU A 974 -39.08 -10.53 -1.87
N ASP A 975 -39.46 -11.76 -2.21
CA ASP A 975 -40.86 -12.13 -2.47
C ASP A 975 -41.75 -11.97 -1.23
N ASP A 976 -41.26 -12.30 -0.03
CA ASP A 976 -42.01 -12.05 1.21
C ASP A 976 -42.38 -10.56 1.35
N VAL A 977 -41.45 -9.66 1.04
CA VAL A 977 -41.71 -8.21 1.04
C VAL A 977 -42.64 -7.82 -0.10
N ALA A 978 -42.45 -8.34 -1.30
CA ALA A 978 -43.32 -8.04 -2.44
C ALA A 978 -44.78 -8.46 -2.19
N ARG A 979 -45.02 -9.60 -1.53
CA ARG A 979 -46.36 -10.05 -1.10
C ARG A 979 -47.00 -9.14 -0.06
N VAL A 980 -46.20 -8.46 0.76
CA VAL A 980 -46.71 -7.43 1.66
C VAL A 980 -47.14 -6.21 0.83
N LEU A 981 -46.27 -5.73 -0.05
CA LEU A 981 -46.53 -4.54 -0.89
C LEU A 981 -47.75 -4.72 -1.79
N SER A 982 -47.98 -5.93 -2.32
CA SER A 982 -49.11 -6.22 -3.22
C SER A 982 -50.49 -6.14 -2.55
N ARG A 983 -50.58 -5.87 -1.24
CA ARG A 983 -51.86 -5.58 -0.56
C ARG A 983 -52.37 -4.15 -0.83
N ASP A 984 -51.52 -3.27 -1.39
CA ASP A 984 -51.88 -1.94 -1.89
C ASP A 984 -51.44 -1.85 -3.37
N GLU A 985 -52.42 -1.79 -4.27
CA GLU A 985 -52.21 -1.71 -5.72
C GLU A 985 -51.33 -0.53 -6.14
N ALA A 986 -51.33 0.57 -5.38
CA ALA A 986 -50.51 1.74 -5.70
C ALA A 986 -49.01 1.53 -5.39
N LEU A 987 -48.62 0.41 -4.79
CA LEU A 987 -47.22 -0.04 -4.59
C LEU A 987 -46.83 -1.20 -5.52
N TRP A 988 -47.65 -1.47 -6.52
CA TRP A 988 -47.37 -2.48 -7.53
C TRP A 988 -45.97 -2.35 -8.18
N PRO A 989 -45.48 -1.14 -8.56
CA PRO A 989 -44.18 -1.02 -9.21
C PRO A 989 -43.02 -1.49 -8.30
N GLU A 990 -43.08 -1.17 -7.02
CA GLU A 990 -42.11 -1.64 -6.03
C GLU A 990 -42.21 -3.15 -5.78
N SER A 991 -43.43 -3.71 -5.73
CA SER A 991 -43.67 -5.16 -5.63
C SER A 991 -43.07 -5.91 -6.82
N ALA A 992 -43.39 -5.48 -8.05
CA ALA A 992 -42.90 -6.09 -9.27
C ALA A 992 -41.36 -6.01 -9.35
N ALA A 993 -40.77 -4.86 -9.04
CA ALA A 993 -39.31 -4.70 -9.02
C ALA A 993 -38.63 -5.67 -8.04
N LEU A 994 -39.17 -5.88 -6.83
CA LEU A 994 -38.60 -6.82 -5.85
C LEU A 994 -38.73 -8.28 -6.30
N ARG A 995 -39.84 -8.66 -6.96
CA ARG A 995 -40.01 -10.00 -7.55
C ARG A 995 -39.01 -10.28 -8.67
N LEU A 996 -38.63 -9.25 -9.43
CA LEU A 996 -37.62 -9.37 -10.49
C LEU A 996 -36.17 -9.31 -9.98
N ALA A 997 -35.93 -8.62 -8.86
CA ALA A 997 -34.60 -8.25 -8.41
C ALA A 997 -33.67 -9.42 -8.06
N GLY A 998 -34.25 -10.56 -7.68
CA GLY A 998 -33.53 -11.77 -7.27
C GLY A 998 -33.50 -12.88 -8.32
N LEU A 999 -34.06 -12.69 -9.51
CA LEU A 999 -34.16 -13.75 -10.52
C LEU A 999 -32.79 -14.18 -11.07
N ASP A 1000 -32.65 -15.48 -11.33
CA ASP A 1000 -31.53 -16.02 -12.08
C ASP A 1000 -31.82 -16.03 -13.58
N TRP A 1001 -31.35 -15.01 -14.29
CA TRP A 1001 -31.49 -14.87 -15.74
C TRP A 1001 -30.63 -15.85 -16.55
N ARG A 1002 -29.89 -16.77 -15.91
CA ARG A 1002 -29.13 -17.84 -16.59
C ARG A 1002 -29.99 -19.03 -16.99
N GLN A 1003 -31.25 -19.07 -16.59
CA GLN A 1003 -32.21 -20.11 -16.96
C GLN A 1003 -33.50 -19.43 -17.42
N ALA A 1004 -34.14 -19.99 -18.44
CA ALA A 1004 -35.34 -19.37 -19.00
C ALA A 1004 -36.60 -19.61 -18.15
N ASP A 1005 -36.67 -20.74 -17.43
CA ASP A 1005 -37.88 -21.21 -16.77
C ASP A 1005 -38.38 -20.26 -15.66
N GLU A 1006 -37.54 -19.95 -14.67
CA GLU A 1006 -37.94 -19.12 -13.52
C GLU A 1006 -38.30 -17.67 -13.93
N PRO A 1007 -37.48 -16.94 -14.71
CA PRO A 1007 -37.84 -15.60 -15.15
C PRO A 1007 -39.12 -15.59 -16.00
N SER A 1008 -39.32 -16.57 -16.87
CA SER A 1008 -40.55 -16.67 -17.67
C SER A 1008 -41.77 -16.87 -16.78
N ALA A 1009 -41.71 -17.80 -15.82
CA ALA A 1009 -42.83 -18.06 -14.91
C ALA A 1009 -43.23 -16.83 -14.08
N VAL A 1010 -42.24 -16.10 -13.54
CA VAL A 1010 -42.49 -14.89 -12.74
C VAL A 1010 -43.03 -13.74 -13.61
N LEU A 1011 -42.52 -13.57 -14.83
CA LEU A 1011 -43.05 -12.57 -15.76
C LEU A 1011 -44.48 -12.88 -16.17
N LEU A 1012 -44.80 -14.13 -16.48
CA LEU A 1012 -46.16 -14.56 -16.80
C LEU A 1012 -47.12 -14.41 -15.60
N ALA A 1013 -46.66 -14.67 -14.37
CA ALA A 1013 -47.47 -14.41 -13.19
C ALA A 1013 -47.76 -12.91 -12.97
N LEU A 1014 -46.86 -12.01 -13.41
CA LEU A 1014 -47.09 -10.57 -13.38
C LEU A 1014 -47.95 -10.08 -14.57
N GLU A 1015 -48.20 -10.93 -15.57
CA GLU A 1015 -48.97 -10.54 -16.75
C GLU A 1015 -50.44 -10.30 -16.43
N GLU A 1016 -51.05 -11.19 -15.64
CA GLU A 1016 -52.43 -11.05 -15.17
C GLU A 1016 -52.65 -9.68 -14.51
N GLU A 1017 -51.73 -9.28 -13.63
CA GLU A 1017 -51.77 -7.98 -12.92
C GLU A 1017 -51.62 -6.79 -13.90
N THR A 1018 -50.86 -6.93 -15.00
CA THR A 1018 -50.71 -5.88 -16.03
C THR A 1018 -51.85 -5.83 -17.05
N HIS A 1019 -52.60 -6.92 -17.19
CA HIS A 1019 -53.77 -6.98 -18.08
C HIS A 1019 -54.94 -6.20 -17.48
N GLU A 1020 -55.13 -6.27 -16.15
CA GLU A 1020 -56.14 -5.50 -15.43
C GLU A 1020 -55.81 -3.99 -15.42
N GLU A 1021 -54.54 -3.63 -15.30
CA GLU A 1021 -54.06 -2.23 -15.24
C GLU A 1021 -52.99 -1.92 -16.32
N PRO A 1022 -53.39 -1.51 -17.55
CA PRO A 1022 -52.49 -1.36 -18.70
C PRO A 1022 -51.31 -0.37 -18.50
N PHE A 1023 -51.41 0.57 -17.54
CA PHE A 1023 -50.34 1.52 -17.21
C PHE A 1023 -49.15 0.88 -16.47
N PHE A 1024 -49.28 -0.36 -16.02
CA PHE A 1024 -48.20 -1.13 -15.39
C PHE A 1024 -47.26 -1.77 -16.41
N ALA A 1025 -47.71 -2.07 -17.62
CA ALA A 1025 -46.89 -2.74 -18.64
C ALA A 1025 -45.59 -2.00 -19.01
N PRO A 1026 -45.55 -0.66 -19.19
CA PRO A 1026 -44.30 0.07 -19.41
C PRO A 1026 -43.36 0.04 -18.20
N GLN A 1027 -43.92 0.04 -16.99
CA GLN A 1027 -43.15 -0.02 -15.74
C GLN A 1027 -42.51 -1.41 -15.55
N LEU A 1028 -43.25 -2.48 -15.90
CA LEU A 1028 -42.70 -3.84 -15.94
C LEU A 1028 -41.52 -3.94 -16.91
N ALA A 1029 -41.70 -3.42 -18.13
CA ALA A 1029 -40.65 -3.42 -19.14
C ALA A 1029 -39.41 -2.64 -18.67
N ALA A 1030 -39.58 -1.50 -17.99
CA ALA A 1030 -38.48 -0.73 -17.41
C ALA A 1030 -37.77 -1.48 -16.27
N ALA A 1031 -38.52 -2.16 -15.40
CA ALA A 1031 -37.95 -2.97 -14.31
C ALA A 1031 -37.17 -4.18 -14.85
N VAL A 1032 -37.68 -4.87 -15.89
CA VAL A 1032 -36.97 -5.95 -16.58
C VAL A 1032 -35.72 -5.42 -17.25
N ALA A 1033 -35.81 -4.30 -17.98
CA ALA A 1033 -34.66 -3.66 -18.59
C ALA A 1033 -33.59 -3.37 -17.54
N ALA A 1034 -33.95 -2.79 -16.39
CA ALA A 1034 -33.02 -2.52 -15.29
C ALA A 1034 -32.39 -3.81 -14.70
N ALA A 1035 -33.12 -4.93 -14.67
CA ALA A 1035 -32.62 -6.21 -14.18
C ALA A 1035 -31.60 -6.85 -15.14
N VAL A 1036 -31.81 -6.76 -16.46
CA VAL A 1036 -30.95 -7.41 -17.46
C VAL A 1036 -29.86 -6.52 -18.06
N SER A 1037 -29.99 -5.19 -17.98
CA SER A 1037 -29.02 -4.23 -18.56
C SER A 1037 -27.61 -4.21 -17.96
N PRO A 1038 -27.36 -4.56 -16.67
CA PRO A 1038 -26.01 -4.53 -16.12
C PRO A 1038 -25.05 -5.41 -16.93
N LYS A 1039 -23.90 -4.86 -17.33
CA LYS A 1039 -22.88 -5.60 -18.11
C LYS A 1039 -22.29 -6.80 -17.37
N SER A 1040 -22.41 -6.82 -16.04
CA SER A 1040 -22.00 -7.92 -15.16
C SER A 1040 -23.01 -9.06 -15.09
N ALA A 1041 -24.19 -8.92 -15.69
CA ALA A 1041 -25.20 -9.98 -15.68
C ALA A 1041 -24.70 -11.22 -16.44
N GLU A 1042 -24.85 -12.39 -15.80
CA GLU A 1042 -24.27 -13.67 -16.24
C GLU A 1042 -25.14 -14.43 -17.25
N TRP A 1043 -26.25 -13.87 -17.70
CA TRP A 1043 -27.13 -14.48 -18.71
C TRP A 1043 -26.47 -14.55 -20.10
N THR A 1044 -26.88 -15.51 -20.92
CA THR A 1044 -26.51 -15.57 -22.35
C THR A 1044 -27.61 -14.97 -23.21
N PRO A 1045 -27.28 -14.34 -24.36
CA PRO A 1045 -28.28 -13.76 -25.24
C PRO A 1045 -29.35 -14.76 -25.67
N GLU A 1046 -28.98 -16.02 -25.90
CA GLU A 1046 -29.89 -17.09 -26.31
C GLU A 1046 -30.97 -17.32 -25.25
N ILE A 1047 -30.58 -17.36 -23.97
CA ILE A 1047 -31.52 -17.53 -22.85
C ILE A 1047 -32.45 -16.32 -22.75
N LEU A 1048 -31.94 -15.08 -22.89
CA LEU A 1048 -32.82 -13.91 -22.87
C LEU A 1048 -33.79 -13.87 -24.07
N LEU A 1049 -33.33 -14.28 -25.25
CA LEU A 1049 -34.20 -14.40 -26.43
C LEU A 1049 -35.24 -15.50 -26.26
N GLU A 1050 -34.88 -16.62 -25.62
CA GLU A 1050 -35.81 -17.69 -25.26
C GLU A 1050 -36.88 -17.19 -24.28
N VAL A 1051 -36.49 -16.46 -23.23
CA VAL A 1051 -37.45 -15.82 -22.31
C VAL A 1051 -38.34 -14.84 -23.07
N ALA A 1052 -37.77 -14.03 -23.98
CA ALA A 1052 -38.52 -13.08 -24.79
C ALA A 1052 -39.57 -13.77 -25.69
N ASP A 1053 -39.24 -14.92 -26.26
CA ASP A 1053 -40.16 -15.72 -27.08
C ASP A 1053 -41.28 -16.34 -26.24
N ARG A 1054 -40.96 -16.83 -25.04
CA ARG A 1054 -41.94 -17.44 -24.12
C ARG A 1054 -42.95 -16.43 -23.61
N VAL A 1055 -42.52 -15.22 -23.25
CA VAL A 1055 -43.40 -14.19 -22.66
C VAL A 1055 -43.98 -13.21 -23.69
N GLY A 1056 -43.36 -13.10 -24.87
CA GLY A 1056 -43.67 -12.08 -25.87
C GLY A 1056 -45.12 -12.01 -26.36
N PRO A 1057 -45.85 -13.13 -26.52
CA PRO A 1057 -47.27 -13.10 -26.90
C PRO A 1057 -48.15 -12.32 -25.92
N GLN A 1058 -47.90 -12.45 -24.61
CA GLN A 1058 -48.69 -11.76 -23.58
C GLN A 1058 -48.04 -10.43 -23.13
N LEU A 1059 -46.70 -10.37 -23.07
CA LEU A 1059 -45.90 -9.22 -22.60
C LEU A 1059 -44.99 -8.63 -23.70
N PRO A 1060 -45.53 -8.06 -24.78
CA PRO A 1060 -44.73 -7.62 -25.92
C PRO A 1060 -43.77 -6.46 -25.62
N LEU A 1061 -44.08 -5.59 -24.64
CA LEU A 1061 -43.15 -4.53 -24.20
C LEU A 1061 -41.95 -5.09 -23.40
N VAL A 1062 -42.16 -6.15 -22.62
CA VAL A 1062 -41.08 -6.86 -21.93
C VAL A 1062 -40.18 -7.57 -22.95
N ALA A 1063 -40.77 -8.18 -23.98
CA ALA A 1063 -40.00 -8.78 -25.07
C ALA A 1063 -39.12 -7.76 -25.79
N VAL A 1064 -39.57 -6.51 -26.01
CA VAL A 1064 -38.70 -5.43 -26.53
C VAL A 1064 -37.49 -5.19 -25.62
N ALA A 1065 -37.68 -5.11 -24.31
CA ALA A 1065 -36.58 -4.90 -23.36
C ALA A 1065 -35.55 -6.04 -23.39
N LEU A 1066 -36.02 -7.30 -23.39
CA LEU A 1066 -35.18 -8.50 -23.44
C LEU A 1066 -34.41 -8.62 -24.77
N VAL A 1067 -35.10 -8.42 -25.90
CA VAL A 1067 -34.49 -8.43 -27.24
C VAL A 1067 -33.49 -7.29 -27.40
N SER A 1068 -33.77 -6.11 -26.85
CA SER A 1068 -32.83 -4.99 -26.85
C SER A 1068 -31.55 -5.33 -26.08
N ALA A 1069 -31.67 -5.86 -24.87
CA ALA A 1069 -30.51 -6.25 -24.06
C ALA A 1069 -29.67 -7.36 -24.72
N ALA A 1070 -30.33 -8.42 -25.23
CA ALA A 1070 -29.68 -9.51 -25.94
C ALA A 1070 -29.02 -9.02 -27.26
N GLY A 1071 -29.72 -8.19 -28.03
CA GLY A 1071 -29.27 -7.63 -29.30
C GLY A 1071 -28.04 -6.74 -29.14
N GLN A 1072 -28.02 -5.88 -28.12
CA GLN A 1072 -26.84 -5.07 -27.79
C GLN A 1072 -25.62 -5.95 -27.48
N ARG A 1073 -25.81 -7.07 -26.75
CA ARG A 1073 -24.73 -8.00 -26.40
C ARG A 1073 -24.25 -8.85 -27.59
N LEU A 1074 -25.14 -9.15 -28.53
CA LEU A 1074 -24.84 -9.89 -29.77
C LEU A 1074 -24.32 -9.01 -30.91
N GLY A 1075 -24.24 -7.69 -30.73
CA GLY A 1075 -23.94 -6.78 -31.84
C GLY A 1075 -24.98 -6.89 -32.97
N TRP A 1076 -26.23 -7.18 -32.63
CA TRP A 1076 -27.36 -7.33 -33.56
C TRP A 1076 -27.21 -8.42 -34.62
N HIS A 1077 -26.72 -9.61 -34.23
CA HIS A 1077 -26.81 -10.82 -35.05
C HIS A 1077 -28.24 -11.12 -35.53
N GLU A 1078 -28.37 -11.88 -36.62
CA GLU A 1078 -29.64 -12.08 -37.35
C GLU A 1078 -30.78 -12.62 -36.45
N ASP A 1079 -30.48 -13.44 -35.45
CA ASP A 1079 -31.50 -13.99 -34.55
C ASP A 1079 -32.13 -12.95 -33.61
N ALA A 1080 -31.38 -11.94 -33.17
CA ALA A 1080 -31.91 -10.81 -32.42
C ALA A 1080 -32.55 -9.77 -33.36
N ALA A 1081 -31.95 -9.53 -34.52
CA ALA A 1081 -32.47 -8.61 -35.52
C ALA A 1081 -33.84 -9.06 -36.05
N ARG A 1082 -34.03 -10.37 -36.31
CA ARG A 1082 -35.30 -10.96 -36.75
C ARG A 1082 -36.42 -10.73 -35.73
N ARG A 1083 -36.14 -10.95 -34.44
CA ARG A 1083 -37.11 -10.70 -33.34
C ARG A 1083 -37.44 -9.22 -33.21
N LEU A 1084 -36.45 -8.32 -33.32
CA LEU A 1084 -36.71 -6.88 -33.32
C LEU A 1084 -37.56 -6.43 -34.53
N ARG A 1085 -37.31 -6.96 -35.74
CA ARG A 1085 -38.13 -6.68 -36.93
C ARG A 1085 -39.58 -7.11 -36.72
N ALA A 1086 -39.80 -8.30 -36.15
CA ALA A 1086 -41.15 -8.77 -35.81
C ALA A 1086 -41.84 -7.82 -34.81
N LEU A 1087 -41.14 -7.37 -33.76
CA LEU A 1087 -41.67 -6.41 -32.79
C LEU A 1087 -41.96 -5.02 -33.40
N ARG A 1088 -41.19 -4.58 -34.41
CA ARG A 1088 -41.45 -3.34 -35.17
C ARG A 1088 -42.69 -3.42 -36.06
N GLN A 1089 -43.12 -4.63 -36.42
CA GLN A 1089 -44.34 -4.90 -37.20
C GLN A 1089 -45.54 -5.27 -36.32
N HIS A 1090 -45.39 -5.22 -34.99
CA HIS A 1090 -46.44 -5.63 -34.05
C HIS A 1090 -47.72 -4.77 -34.21
N PRO A 1091 -48.94 -5.35 -34.07
CA PRO A 1091 -50.20 -4.63 -34.30
C PRO A 1091 -50.42 -3.45 -33.34
N ARG A 1092 -49.95 -3.55 -32.09
CA ARG A 1092 -50.04 -2.47 -31.09
C ARG A 1092 -49.01 -1.37 -31.35
N ALA A 1093 -49.47 -0.12 -31.51
CA ALA A 1093 -48.62 1.04 -31.78
C ALA A 1093 -47.55 1.29 -30.71
N ALA A 1094 -47.88 1.13 -29.43
CA ALA A 1094 -46.94 1.32 -28.32
C ALA A 1094 -45.72 0.38 -28.40
N VAL A 1095 -45.93 -0.88 -28.83
CA VAL A 1095 -44.85 -1.86 -29.01
C VAL A 1095 -43.94 -1.47 -30.16
N ARG A 1096 -44.52 -1.03 -31.29
CA ARG A 1096 -43.73 -0.53 -32.42
C ARG A 1096 -42.87 0.66 -32.02
N THR A 1097 -43.44 1.64 -31.31
CA THR A 1097 -42.71 2.82 -30.83
C THR A 1097 -41.53 2.42 -29.95
N ALA A 1098 -41.73 1.51 -28.98
CA ALA A 1098 -40.65 1.01 -28.12
C ALA A 1098 -39.58 0.23 -28.92
N ALA A 1099 -39.99 -0.59 -29.90
CA ALA A 1099 -39.07 -1.33 -30.76
C ALA A 1099 -38.29 -0.43 -31.74
N TYR A 1100 -38.86 0.70 -32.19
CA TYR A 1100 -38.17 1.70 -32.99
C TYR A 1100 -37.22 2.57 -32.17
N ALA A 1101 -37.52 2.79 -30.88
CA ALA A 1101 -36.59 3.45 -29.96
C ALA A 1101 -35.29 2.63 -29.73
N THR A 1102 -35.33 1.32 -30.00
CA THR A 1102 -34.14 0.47 -30.00
C THR A 1102 -33.39 0.61 -31.32
N VAL A 1103 -32.33 1.42 -31.30
CA VAL A 1103 -31.47 1.71 -32.46
C VAL A 1103 -30.34 0.68 -32.55
N THR A 1104 -30.23 0.01 -33.70
CA THR A 1104 -29.25 -1.08 -33.92
C THR A 1104 -27.91 -0.58 -34.47
N ALA A 1105 -27.89 0.60 -35.09
CA ALA A 1105 -26.72 1.32 -35.56
C ALA A 1105 -27.04 2.82 -35.59
N SER A 1106 -26.09 3.67 -35.19
CA SER A 1106 -26.19 5.11 -35.41
C SER A 1106 -25.92 5.43 -36.88
N GLU A 1107 -26.71 6.35 -37.44
CA GLU A 1107 -26.49 6.93 -38.77
C GLU A 1107 -25.33 7.95 -38.75
#